data_AF-A0A2N8KV85-F1
#
_entry.id   AF-A0A2N8KV85-F1
#
_cell.length_a   1.000
_cell.length_b   1.000
_cell.length_c   1.000
_cell.angle_alpha   90.00
_cell.angle_beta   90.00
_cell.angle_gamma   90.00
#
_symmetry.space_group_name_H-M   'P 1'
#
loop_
_entity.id
_entity.type
_entity.pdbx_description
1 polymer ?
#
loop_
_entity_poly.entity_id
_entity_poly.type
_entity_poly.pdbx_seq_one_letter_code
_entity_poly.pdbx_strand_id
1 'polypeptide(L)'
;MYEYKEVLGTIVHWSVGGLLAFAAVMFIIQFCLPAWRVKKELNQAMKQLAELKAAGPVLDLDRVEREVMQAPALLHCWSEFRDTLHAQKQANSLGMLEVVRWRQTSLANVYFTEQSLVDAPLRTEFYKHLPGILTGLGIIGTFTGLILGLNGFEVSDDAGQVRAGLKSLLDSVGGAFVVSGAAIALAMLVTTFEKLMINGRYTQVEQLCGLIDSLFDAGAGEEYLQRLVEASETSATQAMQMKESLVTDLKQVLTEISQQQIATMNANSLQLGSAITSSISEGLKEPLARISDAVQNVSGNQGEAVNKLLTDVLSGFMAQMEGMFGSQMTSVNEMLGQTAATIQQASMRFEALANQIQQAGTGAVEGMAQRMDEALQQMQARQSEANEHMRAFIDELKSSVAKGQSESAELTLGMMRELGDSTNALLKGLQQQAHSAQTEQAQQQASMAKHTGELLEAQADAVDDLTDAVEAAAGAMRDAIASLKTSTQQNIERMGTGAERLFQASNTLGDRLTDMRVASGSVTESLSGLNAASSTLTQALATTQSVLGDHKAVRDTLATMVRDLRETIETAKREGAMTAQLVGQLQKASETLGDAAMEADEYLGSVSEVLGQAHAEFAKHMETTLREGNRSFHQELAQATGYLKDAIRDLGDVVDSIPQTA
;
A
#
# COMPACT_ATOMS: atom_id res chain seq x y z
N MET A 1 65.28 34.44 -15.97
CA MET A 1 64.77 33.26 -15.22
C MET A 1 64.03 33.67 -13.93
N TYR A 2 64.49 34.71 -13.21
CA TYR A 2 63.80 35.25 -12.03
C TYR A 2 62.39 35.81 -12.29
N GLU A 3 62.18 36.59 -13.36
CA GLU A 3 60.83 37.10 -13.72
C GLU A 3 59.81 35.99 -13.99
N TYR A 4 60.24 34.85 -14.53
CA TYR A 4 59.34 33.72 -14.83
C TYR A 4 58.81 33.03 -13.56
N LYS A 5 59.57 33.07 -12.45
CA LYS A 5 59.19 32.44 -11.18
C LYS A 5 58.20 33.28 -10.37
N GLU A 6 58.34 34.61 -10.35
CA GLU A 6 57.37 35.51 -9.71
C GLU A 6 56.01 35.51 -10.42
N VAL A 7 56.03 35.43 -11.77
CA VAL A 7 54.82 35.30 -12.58
C VAL A 7 54.10 33.97 -12.29
N LEU A 8 54.85 32.88 -12.08
CA LEU A 8 54.26 31.58 -11.75
C LEU A 8 53.56 31.59 -10.38
N GLY A 9 54.16 32.22 -9.36
CA GLY A 9 53.57 32.34 -8.03
C GLY A 9 52.28 33.13 -8.02
N THR A 10 52.26 34.28 -8.70
CA THR A 10 51.04 35.09 -8.85
C THR A 10 49.95 34.33 -9.60
N ILE A 11 50.28 33.62 -10.70
CA ILE A 11 49.30 32.81 -11.44
C ILE A 11 48.65 31.74 -10.55
N VAL A 12 49.41 31.08 -9.68
CA VAL A 12 48.88 30.05 -8.76
C VAL A 12 47.95 30.66 -7.70
N HIS A 13 48.30 31.81 -7.13
CA HIS A 13 47.42 32.47 -6.17
C HIS A 13 46.11 32.95 -6.81
N TRP A 14 46.19 33.50 -8.03
CA TRP A 14 45.01 33.91 -8.80
C TRP A 14 44.16 32.73 -9.25
N SER A 15 44.76 31.57 -9.56
CA SER A 15 44.00 30.38 -9.93
C SER A 15 43.24 29.78 -8.75
N VAL A 16 43.89 29.66 -7.58
CA VAL A 16 43.23 29.21 -6.34
C VAL A 16 42.14 30.21 -5.92
N GLY A 17 42.42 31.51 -5.96
CA GLY A 17 41.44 32.55 -5.69
C GLY A 17 40.25 32.53 -6.64
N GLY A 18 40.50 32.31 -7.94
CA GLY A 18 39.45 32.15 -8.95
C GLY A 18 38.58 30.91 -8.70
N LEU A 19 39.18 29.81 -8.25
CA LEU A 19 38.46 28.57 -7.94
C LEU A 19 37.62 28.71 -6.65
N LEU A 20 38.10 29.44 -5.65
CA LEU A 20 37.32 29.84 -4.47
C LEU A 20 36.13 30.73 -4.84
N ALA A 21 36.36 31.75 -5.69
CA ALA A 21 35.30 32.63 -6.16
C ALA A 21 34.24 31.87 -6.98
N PHE A 22 34.68 30.96 -7.85
CA PHE A 22 33.80 30.08 -8.60
C PHE A 22 32.95 29.19 -7.68
N ALA A 23 33.57 28.57 -6.66
CA ALA A 23 32.85 27.76 -5.68
C ALA A 23 31.83 28.59 -4.87
N ALA A 24 32.16 29.83 -4.51
CA ALA A 24 31.23 30.75 -3.84
C ALA A 24 30.03 31.12 -4.73
N VAL A 25 30.29 31.45 -6.01
CA VAL A 25 29.22 31.76 -6.98
C VAL A 25 28.33 30.54 -7.21
N MET A 26 28.93 29.35 -7.35
CA MET A 26 28.18 28.09 -7.49
C MET A 26 27.33 27.80 -6.25
N PHE A 27 27.85 28.04 -5.04
CA PHE A 27 27.06 27.92 -3.81
C PHE A 27 25.85 28.88 -3.80
N ILE A 28 26.04 30.14 -4.20
CA ILE A 28 24.94 31.11 -4.27
C ILE A 28 23.87 30.67 -5.28
N ILE A 29 24.29 30.26 -6.49
CA ILE A 29 23.39 29.91 -7.59
C ILE A 29 22.66 28.58 -7.35
N GLN A 30 23.37 27.56 -6.91
CA GLN A 30 22.83 26.20 -6.83
C GLN A 30 22.30 25.84 -5.45
N PHE A 31 22.70 26.54 -4.38
CA PHE A 31 22.21 26.26 -3.03
C PHE A 31 21.34 27.41 -2.49
N CYS A 32 21.86 28.64 -2.41
CA CYS A 32 21.12 29.74 -1.77
C CYS A 32 19.84 30.14 -2.52
N LEU A 33 19.90 30.22 -3.86
CA LEU A 33 18.75 30.57 -4.70
C LEU A 33 17.63 29.52 -4.61
N PRO A 34 17.88 28.21 -4.80
CA PRO A 34 16.88 27.17 -4.57
C PRO A 34 16.36 27.15 -3.13
N ALA A 35 17.22 27.31 -2.12
CA ALA A 35 16.80 27.36 -0.72
C ALA A 35 15.85 28.54 -0.43
N TRP A 36 16.04 29.68 -1.08
CA TRP A 36 15.12 30.82 -0.97
C TRP A 36 13.82 30.59 -1.74
N ARG A 37 13.88 29.91 -2.89
CA ARG A 37 12.69 29.49 -3.64
C ARG A 37 11.81 28.53 -2.83
N VAL A 38 12.39 27.47 -2.27
CA VAL A 38 11.69 26.50 -1.40
C VAL A 38 11.08 27.23 -0.19
N LYS A 39 11.82 28.16 0.44
CA LYS A 39 11.28 28.99 1.52
C LYS A 39 10.01 29.73 1.12
N LYS A 40 10.02 30.35 -0.07
CA LYS A 40 8.89 31.11 -0.59
C LYS A 40 7.71 30.20 -0.91
N GLU A 41 7.96 29.07 -1.56
CA GLU A 41 6.95 28.07 -1.90
C GLU A 41 6.27 27.50 -0.64
N LEU A 42 7.04 27.08 0.37
CA LEU A 42 6.50 26.58 1.64
C LEU A 42 5.72 27.66 2.40
N ASN A 43 6.23 28.89 2.49
CA ASN A 43 5.52 29.98 3.16
C ASN A 43 4.21 30.35 2.46
N GLN A 44 4.22 30.35 1.12
CA GLN A 44 3.03 30.65 0.34
C GLN A 44 1.98 29.55 0.54
N ALA A 45 2.39 28.27 0.49
CA ALA A 45 1.52 27.14 0.75
C ALA A 45 0.92 27.21 2.17
N MET A 46 1.74 27.42 3.21
CA MET A 46 1.25 27.56 4.58
C MET A 46 0.25 28.71 4.73
N LYS A 47 0.51 29.87 4.10
CA LYS A 47 -0.40 31.01 4.19
C LYS A 47 -1.74 30.72 3.51
N GLN A 48 -1.72 30.19 2.30
CA GLN A 48 -2.94 29.85 1.56
C GLN A 48 -3.73 28.74 2.27
N LEU A 49 -3.03 27.75 2.84
CA LEU A 49 -3.64 26.67 3.61
C LEU A 49 -4.32 27.19 4.88
N ALA A 50 -3.69 28.14 5.58
CA ALA A 50 -4.28 28.80 6.75
C ALA A 50 -5.51 29.65 6.39
N GLU A 51 -5.49 30.34 5.25
CA GLU A 51 -6.65 31.10 4.74
C GLU A 51 -7.81 30.16 4.38
N LEU A 52 -7.53 29.02 3.74
CA LEU A 52 -8.52 27.99 3.43
C LEU A 52 -9.11 27.35 4.69
N LYS A 53 -8.28 27.10 5.71
CA LYS A 53 -8.74 26.62 7.03
C LYS A 53 -9.76 27.56 7.67
N ALA A 54 -9.60 28.87 7.47
CA ALA A 54 -10.52 29.87 8.02
C ALA A 54 -11.85 29.97 7.24
N ALA A 55 -11.91 29.46 6.01
CA ALA A 55 -13.06 29.64 5.11
C ALA A 55 -14.22 28.67 5.35
N GLY A 56 -14.03 27.55 6.07
CA GLY A 56 -15.13 26.67 6.45
C GLY A 56 -14.72 25.24 6.83
N PRO A 57 -15.70 24.42 7.30
CA PRO A 57 -15.45 23.07 7.82
C PRO A 57 -15.30 21.99 6.75
N VAL A 58 -15.77 22.22 5.52
CA VAL A 58 -15.62 21.28 4.40
C VAL A 58 -14.56 21.82 3.46
N LEU A 59 -13.37 21.22 3.52
CA LEU A 59 -12.26 21.59 2.67
C LEU A 59 -12.44 20.98 1.28
N ASP A 60 -12.38 21.82 0.25
CA ASP A 60 -12.32 21.36 -1.14
C ASP A 60 -10.89 20.90 -1.47
N LEU A 61 -10.69 19.58 -1.56
CA LEU A 61 -9.39 18.97 -1.82
C LEU A 61 -8.82 19.37 -3.18
N ASP A 62 -9.68 19.54 -4.20
CA ASP A 62 -9.25 19.96 -5.54
C ASP A 62 -8.82 21.43 -5.55
N ARG A 63 -9.36 22.22 -4.61
CA ARG A 63 -8.94 23.60 -4.40
C ARG A 63 -7.61 23.69 -3.68
N VAL A 64 -7.32 22.82 -2.70
CA VAL A 64 -6.00 22.74 -2.07
C VAL A 64 -4.93 22.34 -3.10
N GLU A 65 -5.22 21.35 -3.92
CA GLU A 65 -4.31 20.90 -4.97
C GLU A 65 -3.99 22.01 -5.99
N ARG A 66 -5.02 22.74 -6.47
CA ARG A 66 -4.85 23.78 -7.49
C ARG A 66 -4.34 25.11 -6.95
N GLU A 67 -4.80 25.54 -5.79
CA GLU A 67 -4.51 26.89 -5.27
C GLU A 67 -3.32 26.92 -4.30
N VAL A 68 -3.11 25.86 -3.51
CA VAL A 68 -2.07 25.81 -2.45
C VAL A 68 -0.82 25.07 -2.91
N MET A 69 -1.00 23.89 -3.52
CA MET A 69 0.10 22.98 -3.85
C MET A 69 0.66 23.26 -5.25
N GLN A 70 1.13 24.49 -5.48
CA GLN A 70 1.59 24.95 -6.80
C GLN A 70 2.98 24.42 -7.19
N ALA A 71 3.83 24.09 -6.21
CA ALA A 71 5.16 23.56 -6.48
C ALA A 71 5.09 22.07 -6.85
N PRO A 72 5.82 21.58 -7.86
CA PRO A 72 5.74 20.18 -8.31
C PRO A 72 5.98 19.16 -7.19
N ALA A 73 6.93 19.43 -6.29
CA ALA A 73 7.23 18.55 -5.16
C ALA A 73 6.06 18.53 -4.15
N LEU A 74 5.49 19.69 -3.83
CA LEU A 74 4.32 19.79 -2.94
C LEU A 74 3.08 19.13 -3.56
N LEU A 75 2.88 19.30 -4.86
CA LEU A 75 1.76 18.70 -5.59
C LEU A 75 1.84 17.18 -5.56
N HIS A 76 3.03 16.61 -5.79
CA HIS A 76 3.22 15.17 -5.71
C HIS A 76 2.96 14.63 -4.30
N CYS A 77 3.57 15.23 -3.26
CA CYS A 77 3.32 14.86 -1.86
C CYS A 77 1.83 14.98 -1.50
N TRP A 78 1.15 16.02 -1.99
CA TRP A 78 -0.29 16.21 -1.76
C TRP A 78 -1.13 15.16 -2.47
N SER A 79 -0.80 14.79 -3.72
CA SER A 79 -1.54 13.76 -4.46
C SER A 79 -1.50 12.41 -3.73
N GLU A 80 -0.34 12.02 -3.20
CA GLU A 80 -0.22 10.78 -2.43
C GLU A 80 -0.91 10.86 -1.06
N PHE A 81 -0.77 12.00 -0.37
CA PHE A 81 -1.46 12.22 0.90
C PHE A 81 -2.99 12.25 0.72
N ARG A 82 -3.49 12.84 -0.37
CA ARG A 82 -4.92 12.91 -0.71
C ARG A 82 -5.54 11.53 -0.82
N ASP A 83 -4.82 10.55 -1.35
CA ASP A 83 -5.31 9.17 -1.48
C ASP A 83 -5.53 8.48 -0.11
N THR A 84 -4.90 9.01 0.95
CA THR A 84 -5.11 8.53 2.33
C THR A 84 -6.29 9.18 3.03
N LEU A 85 -6.85 10.26 2.47
CA LEU A 85 -7.94 11.00 3.07
C LEU A 85 -9.26 10.26 2.86
N HIS A 86 -9.98 10.03 3.96
CA HIS A 86 -11.25 9.34 3.93
C HIS A 86 -12.43 10.31 3.98
N ALA A 87 -13.38 10.15 3.06
CA ALA A 87 -14.59 10.95 2.98
C ALA A 87 -15.66 10.42 3.94
N GLN A 88 -15.96 11.15 5.01
CA GLN A 88 -17.08 10.82 5.90
C GLN A 88 -18.38 11.35 5.29
N LYS A 89 -19.23 10.42 4.84
CA LYS A 89 -20.53 10.72 4.24
C LYS A 89 -21.66 10.58 5.26
N GLN A 90 -22.55 11.56 5.32
CA GLN A 90 -23.78 11.49 6.11
C GLN A 90 -24.98 11.74 5.20
N ALA A 91 -26.08 11.01 5.45
CA ALA A 91 -27.32 11.24 4.72
C ALA A 91 -27.91 12.59 5.15
N ASN A 92 -28.13 13.48 4.18
CA ASN A 92 -28.86 14.72 4.40
C ASN A 92 -30.35 14.42 4.66
N SER A 93 -31.14 15.45 4.95
CA SER A 93 -32.60 15.33 5.21
C SER A 93 -33.41 14.76 4.04
N LEU A 94 -32.82 14.65 2.85
CA LEU A 94 -33.39 14.06 1.64
C LEU A 94 -32.86 12.63 1.36
N GLY A 95 -32.06 12.07 2.26
CA GLY A 95 -31.47 10.73 2.12
C GLY A 95 -30.28 10.64 1.16
N MET A 96 -29.77 11.77 0.64
CA MET A 96 -28.57 11.79 -0.21
C MET A 96 -27.32 11.81 0.67
N LEU A 97 -26.36 10.95 0.36
CA LEU A 97 -25.07 10.86 1.05
C LEU A 97 -24.17 12.02 0.62
N GLU A 98 -24.02 13.02 1.47
CA GLU A 98 -23.10 14.16 1.27
C GLU A 98 -21.86 14.00 2.14
N VAL A 99 -20.70 14.42 1.61
CA VAL A 99 -19.44 14.43 2.36
C VAL A 99 -19.50 15.57 3.37
N VAL A 100 -19.55 15.23 4.67
CA VAL A 100 -19.63 16.21 5.75
C VAL A 100 -18.24 16.60 6.24
N ARG A 101 -17.29 15.66 6.22
CA ARG A 101 -15.90 15.87 6.66
C ARG A 101 -14.92 14.94 5.97
N TRP A 102 -13.66 15.37 5.93
CA TRP A 102 -12.53 14.54 5.53
C TRP A 102 -11.72 14.16 6.77
N ARG A 103 -11.27 12.91 6.83
CA ARG A 103 -10.43 12.40 7.91
C ARG A 103 -9.12 11.87 7.39
N GLN A 104 -8.06 12.07 8.16
CA GLN A 104 -6.74 11.54 7.85
C GLN A 104 -6.60 10.13 8.42
N THR A 105 -6.06 9.21 7.61
CA THR A 105 -5.70 7.85 8.03
C THR A 105 -4.20 7.68 8.26
N SER A 106 -3.40 8.65 7.80
CA SER A 106 -1.94 8.74 7.98
C SER A 106 -1.56 10.19 8.27
N LEU A 107 -0.40 10.40 8.89
CA LEU A 107 0.14 11.72 9.20
C LEU A 107 0.78 12.36 7.96
N ALA A 108 0.69 13.68 7.82
CA ALA A 108 1.26 14.40 6.69
C ALA A 108 2.78 14.24 6.59
N ASN A 109 3.50 14.12 7.71
CA ASN A 109 4.96 13.98 7.74
C ASN A 109 5.49 12.69 7.05
N VAL A 110 4.63 11.69 6.83
CA VAL A 110 4.97 10.48 6.08
C VAL A 110 5.17 10.79 4.59
N TYR A 111 4.39 11.74 4.05
CA TYR A 111 4.38 12.11 2.63
C TYR A 111 5.17 13.40 2.38
N PHE A 112 5.02 14.39 3.27
CA PHE A 112 5.73 15.66 3.24
C PHE A 112 7.05 15.54 4.00
N THR A 113 7.98 14.78 3.43
CA THR A 113 9.27 14.50 4.05
C THR A 113 10.29 15.62 3.83
N GLU A 114 11.16 15.83 4.81
CA GLU A 114 12.31 16.75 4.69
C GLU A 114 13.20 16.41 3.49
N GLN A 115 13.34 15.11 3.20
CA GLN A 115 14.18 14.64 2.11
C GLN A 115 13.65 15.03 0.73
N SER A 116 12.33 14.93 0.52
CA SER A 116 11.69 15.28 -0.76
C SER A 116 11.55 16.78 -0.96
N LEU A 117 11.20 17.52 0.10
CA LEU A 117 10.89 18.95 0.03
C LEU A 117 12.10 19.86 0.21
N VAL A 118 13.16 19.39 0.86
CA VAL A 118 14.36 20.19 1.18
C VAL A 118 15.63 19.58 0.62
N ASP A 119 15.95 18.32 0.94
CA ASP A 119 17.28 17.78 0.58
C ASP A 119 17.47 17.56 -0.92
N ALA A 120 16.47 16.99 -1.59
CA ALA A 120 16.51 16.75 -3.04
C ALA A 120 16.67 18.06 -3.86
N PRO A 121 15.86 19.11 -3.65
CA PRO A 121 16.01 20.35 -4.42
C PRO A 121 17.28 21.14 -4.06
N LEU A 122 17.77 21.08 -2.82
CA LEU A 122 18.97 21.80 -2.40
C LEU A 122 20.27 21.00 -2.62
N ARG A 123 20.19 19.71 -2.98
CA ARG A 123 21.35 18.80 -3.11
C ARG A 123 22.25 18.84 -1.88
N THR A 124 21.65 18.77 -0.70
CA THR A 124 22.33 19.02 0.59
C THR A 124 23.54 18.12 0.78
N GLU A 125 23.48 16.85 0.35
CA GLU A 125 24.60 15.91 0.39
C GLU A 125 25.90 16.43 -0.25
N PHE A 126 25.84 17.05 -1.43
CA PHE A 126 27.05 17.60 -2.05
C PHE A 126 27.61 18.78 -1.25
N TYR A 127 26.73 19.67 -0.82
CA TYR A 127 27.13 20.91 -0.14
C TYR A 127 27.59 20.69 1.31
N LYS A 128 27.23 19.57 1.94
CA LYS A 128 27.82 19.13 3.22
C LYS A 128 29.34 18.95 3.12
N HIS A 129 29.87 18.60 1.94
CA HIS A 129 31.31 18.40 1.72
C HIS A 129 32.03 19.64 1.19
N LEU A 130 31.31 20.66 0.73
CA LEU A 130 31.89 21.87 0.16
C LEU A 130 32.86 22.60 1.12
N PRO A 131 32.59 22.74 2.44
CA PRO A 131 33.55 23.33 3.36
C PRO A 131 34.89 22.58 3.40
N GLY A 132 34.86 21.24 3.33
CA GLY A 132 36.07 20.41 3.26
C GLY A 132 36.86 20.60 1.96
N ILE A 133 36.16 20.77 0.84
CA ILE A 133 36.78 21.07 -0.46
C ILE A 133 37.45 22.45 -0.42
N LEU A 134 36.79 23.46 0.14
CA LEU A 134 37.32 24.82 0.26
C LEU A 134 38.57 24.87 1.16
N THR A 135 38.53 24.20 2.32
CA THR A 135 39.70 24.13 3.22
C THR A 135 40.85 23.35 2.57
N GLY A 136 40.56 22.23 1.90
CA GLY A 136 41.55 21.47 1.14
C GLY A 136 42.22 22.30 0.04
N LEU A 137 41.44 23.09 -0.70
CA LEU A 137 41.96 24.00 -1.72
C LEU A 137 42.85 25.10 -1.10
N GLY A 138 42.48 25.63 0.06
CA GLY A 138 43.30 26.57 0.83
C GLY A 138 44.64 25.95 1.26
N ILE A 139 44.62 24.72 1.76
CA ILE A 139 45.84 23.96 2.14
C ILE A 139 46.75 23.77 0.92
N ILE A 140 46.20 23.30 -0.21
CA ILE A 140 46.95 23.13 -1.47
C ILE A 140 47.57 24.46 -1.92
N GLY A 141 46.81 25.55 -1.86
CA GLY A 141 47.31 26.89 -2.19
C GLY A 141 48.47 27.32 -1.28
N THR A 142 48.39 27.01 0.01
CA THR A 142 49.45 27.31 0.99
C THR A 142 50.72 26.54 0.70
N PHE A 143 50.61 25.22 0.51
CA PHE A 143 51.75 24.36 0.17
C PHE A 143 52.39 24.73 -1.16
N THR A 144 51.58 25.06 -2.17
CA THR A 144 52.11 25.47 -3.47
C THR A 144 52.86 26.80 -3.37
N GLY A 145 52.34 27.77 -2.61
CA GLY A 145 53.02 29.04 -2.35
C GLY A 145 54.33 28.89 -1.58
N LEU A 146 54.39 27.93 -0.65
CA LEU A 146 55.64 27.57 0.05
C LEU A 146 56.66 26.92 -0.88
N ILE A 147 56.25 25.97 -1.72
CA ILE A 147 57.12 25.31 -2.70
C ILE A 147 57.71 26.32 -3.68
N LEU A 148 56.90 27.24 -4.20
CA LEU A 148 57.36 28.28 -5.12
C LEU A 148 58.28 29.29 -4.44
N GLY A 149 57.96 29.70 -3.21
CA GLY A 149 58.82 30.57 -2.42
C GLY A 149 60.19 29.96 -2.13
N LEU A 150 60.24 28.68 -1.76
CA LEU A 150 61.49 27.95 -1.49
C LEU A 150 62.32 27.70 -2.76
N ASN A 151 61.66 27.44 -3.90
CA ASN A 151 62.35 27.31 -5.20
C ASN A 151 62.95 28.64 -5.72
N GLY A 152 62.52 29.78 -5.17
CA GLY A 152 63.08 31.11 -5.46
C GLY A 152 64.24 31.52 -4.55
N PHE A 153 64.53 30.75 -3.50
CA PHE A 153 65.56 31.07 -2.52
C PHE A 153 66.93 30.55 -2.97
N GLU A 154 67.82 31.46 -3.37
CA GLU A 154 69.22 31.16 -3.71
C GLU A 154 70.14 31.54 -2.53
N VAL A 155 71.00 30.60 -2.10
CA VAL A 155 72.01 30.83 -1.07
C VAL A 155 73.27 31.39 -1.74
N SER A 156 73.60 32.66 -1.48
CA SER A 156 74.73 33.38 -2.06
C SER A 156 75.58 34.01 -0.95
N ASP A 157 76.88 34.21 -1.18
CA ASP A 157 77.80 34.83 -0.20
C ASP A 157 77.58 36.36 -0.06
N ASP A 158 76.78 36.95 -0.95
CA ASP A 158 76.36 38.34 -0.90
C ASP A 158 75.14 38.52 0.02
N ALA A 159 75.34 39.18 1.16
CA ALA A 159 74.31 39.49 2.14
C ALA A 159 73.11 40.27 1.53
N GLY A 160 73.32 41.04 0.45
CA GLY A 160 72.26 41.73 -0.26
C GLY A 160 71.31 40.78 -1.00
N GLN A 161 71.87 39.75 -1.65
CA GLN A 161 71.11 38.76 -2.42
C GLN A 161 70.33 37.82 -1.50
N VAL A 162 70.92 37.39 -0.38
CA VAL A 162 70.23 36.57 0.62
C VAL A 162 69.05 37.33 1.24
N ARG A 163 69.21 38.64 1.52
CA ARG A 163 68.12 39.47 2.05
C ARG A 163 66.97 39.67 1.04
N ALA A 164 67.30 39.80 -0.24
CA ALA A 164 66.30 39.88 -1.31
C ALA A 164 65.55 38.53 -1.49
N GLY A 165 66.26 37.41 -1.47
CA GLY A 165 65.68 36.06 -1.51
C GLY A 165 64.77 35.77 -0.30
N LEU A 166 65.19 36.16 0.91
CA LEU A 166 64.37 36.08 2.13
C LEU A 166 63.10 36.92 2.02
N LYS A 167 63.19 38.13 1.47
CA LYS A 167 62.02 38.99 1.28
C LYS A 167 61.01 38.38 0.31
N SER A 168 61.48 37.88 -0.83
CA SER A 168 60.62 37.20 -1.83
C SER A 168 59.97 35.94 -1.26
N LEU A 169 60.73 35.14 -0.48
CA LEU A 169 60.20 33.99 0.24
C LEU A 169 59.10 34.40 1.22
N LEU A 170 59.34 35.42 2.05
CA LEU A 170 58.37 35.90 3.04
C LEU A 170 57.10 36.47 2.38
N ASP A 171 57.23 37.20 1.27
CA ASP A 171 56.09 37.76 0.53
C ASP A 171 55.25 36.65 -0.15
N SER A 172 55.90 35.65 -0.77
CA SER A 172 55.22 34.48 -1.37
C SER A 172 54.49 33.64 -0.32
N VAL A 173 55.14 33.37 0.81
CA VAL A 173 54.54 32.63 1.92
C VAL A 173 53.39 33.41 2.55
N GLY A 174 53.57 34.71 2.77
CA GLY A 174 52.53 35.61 3.28
C GLY A 174 51.28 35.63 2.40
N GLY A 175 51.44 35.75 1.07
CA GLY A 175 50.34 35.67 0.12
C GLY A 175 49.60 34.33 0.17
N ALA A 176 50.33 33.23 0.29
CA ALA A 176 49.77 31.88 0.40
C ALA A 176 48.92 31.71 1.68
N PHE A 177 49.38 32.26 2.81
CA PHE A 177 48.61 32.27 4.06
C PHE A 177 47.33 33.09 3.98
N VAL A 178 47.35 34.25 3.30
CA VAL A 178 46.14 35.06 3.10
C VAL A 178 45.08 34.32 2.28
N VAL A 179 45.50 33.64 1.20
CA VAL A 179 44.59 32.82 0.37
C VAL A 179 43.98 31.68 1.20
N SER A 180 44.77 31.02 2.04
CA SER A 180 44.30 29.96 2.95
C SER A 180 43.31 30.49 4.00
N GLY A 181 43.63 31.64 4.62
CA GLY A 181 42.73 32.32 5.56
C GLY A 181 41.40 32.68 4.91
N ALA A 182 41.42 33.17 3.66
CA ALA A 182 40.21 33.45 2.89
C ALA A 182 39.40 32.18 2.59
N ALA A 183 40.06 31.06 2.25
CA ALA A 183 39.40 29.78 2.02
C ALA A 183 38.71 29.23 3.27
N ILE A 184 39.38 29.29 4.43
CA ILE A 184 38.82 28.87 5.73
C ILE A 184 37.65 29.77 6.12
N ALA A 185 37.80 31.10 6.01
CA ALA A 185 36.73 32.04 6.32
C ALA A 185 35.49 31.80 5.42
N LEU A 186 35.71 31.56 4.13
CA LEU A 186 34.64 31.22 3.18
C LEU A 186 33.98 29.89 3.55
N ALA A 187 34.75 28.86 3.92
CA ALA A 187 34.21 27.57 4.35
C ALA A 187 33.32 27.70 5.60
N MET A 188 33.75 28.50 6.58
CA MET A 188 32.96 28.79 7.79
C MET A 188 31.66 29.54 7.46
N LEU A 189 31.72 30.54 6.57
CA LEU A 189 30.54 31.27 6.12
C LEU A 189 29.56 30.34 5.39
N VAL A 190 30.05 29.56 4.41
CA VAL A 190 29.26 28.59 3.66
C VAL A 190 28.56 27.61 4.60
N THR A 191 29.29 27.03 5.57
CA THR A 191 28.72 26.09 6.56
C THR A 191 27.63 26.75 7.40
N THR A 192 27.89 27.96 7.89
CA THR A 192 26.94 28.68 8.76
C THR A 192 25.66 29.01 7.99
N PHE A 193 25.78 29.53 6.77
CA PHE A 193 24.61 29.82 5.92
C PHE A 193 23.89 28.54 5.50
N GLU A 194 24.61 27.47 5.14
CA GLU A 194 24.04 26.17 4.80
C GLU A 194 23.16 25.63 5.93
N LYS A 195 23.70 25.53 7.15
CA LYS A 195 22.95 25.03 8.31
C LYS A 195 21.78 25.93 8.71
N LEU A 196 21.96 27.24 8.72
CA LEU A 196 20.87 28.18 9.04
C LEU A 196 19.71 28.07 8.04
N MET A 197 20.02 27.95 6.74
CA MET A 197 19.00 27.83 5.70
C MET A 197 18.27 26.50 5.77
N ILE A 198 19.00 25.38 5.91
CA ILE A 198 18.42 24.02 5.98
C ILE A 198 17.53 23.87 7.21
N ASN A 199 18.03 24.19 8.40
CA ASN A 199 17.24 24.07 9.63
C ASN A 199 15.96 24.91 9.54
N GLY A 200 16.06 26.12 8.98
CA GLY A 200 14.89 26.98 8.75
C GLY A 200 13.93 26.46 7.67
N ARG A 201 14.33 25.52 6.81
CA ARG A 201 13.41 24.81 5.88
C ARG A 201 12.78 23.60 6.56
N TYR A 202 13.53 22.82 7.33
CA TYR A 202 12.98 21.70 8.10
C TYR A 202 11.88 22.14 9.06
N THR A 203 12.09 23.23 9.82
CA THR A 203 11.04 23.79 10.68
C THR A 203 9.80 24.25 9.89
N GLN A 204 9.96 24.72 8.65
CA GLN A 204 8.81 25.09 7.81
C GLN A 204 8.07 23.88 7.27
N VAL A 205 8.77 22.79 6.96
CA VAL A 205 8.14 21.52 6.59
C VAL A 205 7.34 20.98 7.77
N GLU A 206 7.91 20.96 8.97
CA GLU A 206 7.21 20.54 10.19
C GLU A 206 5.96 21.41 10.47
N GLN A 207 6.08 22.74 10.34
CA GLN A 207 4.95 23.65 10.46
C GLN A 207 3.87 23.42 9.40
N LEU A 208 4.28 23.14 8.15
CA LEU A 208 3.36 22.79 7.07
C LEU A 208 2.64 21.47 7.38
N CYS A 209 3.35 20.43 7.79
CA CYS A 209 2.79 19.14 8.18
C CYS A 209 1.79 19.31 9.32
N GLY A 210 2.16 20.01 10.40
CA GLY A 210 1.25 20.29 11.51
C GLY A 210 0.02 21.09 11.09
N LEU A 211 0.16 22.02 10.14
CA LEU A 211 -0.98 22.75 9.58
C LEU A 211 -1.89 21.84 8.75
N ILE A 212 -1.32 20.95 7.93
CA ILE A 212 -2.06 19.95 7.14
C ILE A 212 -2.80 18.99 8.08
N ASP A 213 -2.11 18.39 9.07
CA ASP A 213 -2.72 17.46 10.02
C ASP A 213 -3.86 18.14 10.79
N SER A 214 -3.72 19.43 11.12
CA SER A 214 -4.75 20.20 11.81
C SER A 214 -5.99 20.55 10.98
N LEU A 215 -6.01 20.23 9.68
CA LEU A 215 -7.18 20.36 8.81
C LEU A 215 -8.12 19.15 8.88
N PHE A 216 -7.60 17.99 9.31
CA PHE A 216 -8.29 16.71 9.22
C PHE A 216 -8.40 16.06 10.59
N ASP A 217 -9.61 15.61 10.95
CA ASP A 217 -9.80 14.82 12.17
C ASP A 217 -9.16 13.42 11.98
N ALA A 218 -8.46 12.91 13.00
CA ALA A 218 -7.89 11.57 13.01
C ALA A 218 -8.96 10.49 13.34
N GLY A 219 -8.57 9.21 13.30
CA GLY A 219 -9.39 8.14 13.87
C GLY A 219 -10.55 7.66 13.00
N ALA A 220 -10.42 7.72 11.67
CA ALA A 220 -11.42 7.15 10.76
C ALA A 220 -11.69 5.66 11.07
N GLY A 221 -10.63 4.85 11.26
CA GLY A 221 -10.76 3.42 11.55
C GLY A 221 -11.40 3.12 12.91
N GLU A 222 -11.07 3.87 13.95
CA GLU A 222 -11.60 3.68 15.31
C GLU A 222 -13.11 3.94 15.38
N GLU A 223 -13.63 4.95 14.67
CA GLU A 223 -15.07 5.18 14.60
C GLU A 223 -15.80 4.10 13.80
N TYR A 224 -15.21 3.57 12.71
CA TYR A 224 -15.83 2.43 12.02
C TYR A 224 -15.87 1.20 12.90
N LEU A 225 -14.82 0.94 13.69
CA LEU A 225 -14.81 -0.13 14.67
C LEU A 225 -15.88 0.12 15.75
N GLN A 226 -15.98 1.34 16.27
CA GLN A 226 -17.02 1.71 17.23
C GLN A 226 -18.42 1.53 16.65
N ARG A 227 -18.68 2.00 15.42
CA ARG A 227 -19.97 1.84 14.73
C ARG A 227 -20.30 0.39 14.44
N LEU A 228 -19.30 -0.42 14.08
CA LEU A 228 -19.47 -1.86 13.88
C LEU A 228 -19.84 -2.55 15.20
N VAL A 229 -19.18 -2.17 16.31
CA VAL A 229 -19.51 -2.65 17.65
C VAL A 229 -20.92 -2.22 18.05
N GLU A 230 -21.28 -0.95 17.89
CA GLU A 230 -22.60 -0.41 18.22
C GLU A 230 -23.72 -1.06 17.38
N ALA A 231 -23.48 -1.28 16.08
CA ALA A 231 -24.40 -2.02 15.22
C ALA A 231 -24.55 -3.48 15.66
N SER A 232 -23.46 -4.12 16.11
CA SER A 232 -23.48 -5.48 16.65
C SER A 232 -24.25 -5.56 17.97
N GLU A 233 -24.02 -4.63 18.90
CA GLU A 233 -24.75 -4.53 20.17
C GLU A 233 -26.25 -4.29 19.93
N THR A 234 -26.58 -3.40 18.99
CA THR A 234 -27.97 -3.12 18.60
C THR A 234 -28.62 -4.36 18.00
N SER A 235 -27.93 -5.07 17.10
CA SER A 235 -28.43 -6.31 16.50
C SER A 235 -28.62 -7.42 17.52
N ALA A 236 -27.71 -7.57 18.49
CA ALA A 236 -27.84 -8.53 19.58
C ALA A 236 -29.07 -8.22 20.46
N THR A 237 -29.29 -6.94 20.74
CA THR A 237 -30.46 -6.47 21.49
C THR A 237 -31.76 -6.73 20.72
N GLN A 238 -31.80 -6.41 19.42
CA GLN A 238 -32.94 -6.71 18.55
C GLN A 238 -33.22 -8.21 18.46
N ALA A 239 -32.19 -9.06 18.37
CA ALA A 239 -32.35 -10.51 18.36
C ALA A 239 -32.95 -11.03 19.68
N MET A 240 -32.53 -10.47 20.83
CA MET A 240 -33.11 -10.81 22.13
C MET A 240 -34.58 -10.38 22.23
N GLN A 241 -34.93 -9.17 21.75
CA GLN A 241 -36.32 -8.71 21.70
C GLN A 241 -37.18 -9.57 20.78
N MET A 242 -36.68 -9.94 19.60
CA MET A 242 -37.38 -10.81 18.66
C MET A 242 -37.64 -12.19 19.27
N LYS A 243 -36.66 -12.75 20.00
CA LYS A 243 -36.85 -14.01 20.75
C LYS A 243 -37.99 -13.89 21.77
N GLU A 244 -38.02 -12.80 22.54
CA GLU A 244 -39.04 -12.61 23.60
C GLU A 244 -40.45 -12.38 23.02
N SER A 245 -40.56 -11.60 21.94
CA SER A 245 -41.80 -11.41 21.19
C SER A 245 -42.29 -12.75 20.63
N LEU A 246 -41.42 -13.55 20.00
CA LEU A 246 -41.79 -14.86 19.46
C LEU A 246 -42.32 -15.80 20.54
N VAL A 247 -41.68 -15.84 21.72
CA VAL A 247 -42.13 -16.69 22.84
C VAL A 247 -43.49 -16.22 23.38
N THR A 248 -43.70 -14.91 23.47
CA THR A 248 -44.95 -14.33 23.95
C THR A 248 -46.09 -14.61 22.98
N ASP A 249 -45.88 -14.38 21.68
CA ASP A 249 -46.88 -14.63 20.63
C ASP A 249 -47.24 -16.11 20.55
N LEU A 250 -46.27 -17.03 20.63
CA LEU A 250 -46.52 -18.48 20.69
C LEU A 250 -47.38 -18.88 21.89
N LYS A 251 -47.09 -18.31 23.06
CA LYS A 251 -47.86 -18.56 24.29
C LYS A 251 -49.29 -18.03 24.16
N GLN A 252 -49.47 -16.86 23.55
CA GLN A 252 -50.79 -16.29 23.31
C GLN A 252 -51.62 -17.17 22.35
N VAL A 253 -51.05 -17.56 21.22
CA VAL A 253 -51.72 -18.44 20.24
C VAL A 253 -52.14 -19.76 20.88
N LEU A 254 -51.27 -20.39 21.67
CA LEU A 254 -51.60 -21.62 22.40
C LEU A 254 -52.74 -21.43 23.42
N THR A 255 -52.79 -20.27 24.08
CA THR A 255 -53.81 -19.95 25.07
C THR A 255 -55.17 -19.68 24.41
N GLU A 256 -55.18 -18.94 23.30
CA GLU A 256 -56.40 -18.63 22.53
C GLU A 256 -57.05 -19.89 21.95
N ILE A 257 -56.26 -20.79 21.35
CA ILE A 257 -56.77 -22.06 20.81
C ILE A 257 -57.41 -22.91 21.92
N SER A 258 -56.75 -22.99 23.08
CA SER A 258 -57.25 -23.76 24.23
C SER A 258 -58.56 -23.19 24.78
N GLN A 259 -58.65 -21.86 24.94
CA GLN A 259 -59.89 -21.20 25.37
C GLN A 259 -61.03 -21.37 24.37
N GLN A 260 -60.75 -21.25 23.08
CA GLN A 260 -61.76 -21.40 22.03
C GLN A 260 -62.32 -22.84 21.99
N GLN A 261 -61.47 -23.84 22.22
CA GLN A 261 -61.88 -25.24 22.30
C GLN A 261 -62.78 -25.51 23.52
N ILE A 262 -62.42 -24.97 24.69
CA ILE A 262 -63.24 -25.06 25.91
C ILE A 262 -64.61 -24.39 25.73
N ALA A 263 -64.64 -23.20 25.11
CA ALA A 263 -65.88 -22.49 24.81
C ALA A 263 -66.81 -23.29 23.88
N THR A 264 -66.24 -23.90 22.84
CA THR A 264 -66.97 -24.75 21.88
C THR A 264 -67.53 -26.01 22.57
N MET A 265 -66.75 -26.61 23.48
CA MET A 265 -67.16 -27.79 24.23
C MET A 265 -68.32 -27.49 25.21
N ASN A 266 -68.30 -26.33 25.86
CA ASN A 266 -69.40 -25.87 26.71
C ASN A 266 -70.68 -25.58 25.92
N ALA A 267 -70.56 -24.96 24.74
CA ALA A 267 -71.71 -24.69 23.86
C ALA A 267 -72.39 -25.98 23.40
N ASN A 268 -71.61 -27.00 23.01
CA ASN A 268 -72.13 -28.32 22.64
C ASN A 268 -72.82 -29.03 23.81
N SER A 269 -72.30 -28.90 25.03
CA SER A 269 -72.91 -29.48 26.24
C SER A 269 -74.28 -28.86 26.55
N LEU A 270 -74.42 -27.53 26.43
CA LEU A 270 -75.71 -26.85 26.56
C LEU A 270 -76.70 -27.28 25.48
N GLN A 271 -76.24 -27.41 24.23
CA GLN A 271 -77.08 -27.83 23.12
C GLN A 271 -77.61 -29.26 23.33
N LEU A 272 -76.74 -30.17 23.80
CA LEU A 272 -77.12 -31.53 24.16
C LEU A 272 -78.16 -31.56 25.30
N GLY A 273 -77.97 -30.74 26.34
CA GLY A 273 -78.93 -30.59 27.44
C GLY A 273 -80.31 -30.10 26.97
N SER A 274 -80.34 -29.14 26.04
CA SER A 274 -81.59 -28.65 25.43
C SER A 274 -82.29 -29.71 24.58
N ALA A 275 -81.53 -30.46 23.78
CA ALA A 275 -82.07 -31.51 22.91
C ALA A 275 -82.67 -32.67 23.73
N ILE A 276 -82.00 -33.05 24.83
CA ILE A 276 -82.51 -34.06 25.77
C ILE A 276 -83.79 -33.56 26.45
N THR A 277 -83.83 -32.30 26.90
CA THR A 277 -85.02 -31.72 27.56
C THR A 277 -86.21 -31.64 26.60
N SER A 278 -85.99 -31.22 25.34
CA SER A 278 -87.03 -31.18 24.31
C SER A 278 -87.55 -32.59 23.98
N SER A 279 -86.64 -33.55 23.81
CA SER A 279 -86.98 -34.94 23.47
C SER A 279 -87.76 -35.63 24.59
N ILE A 280 -87.41 -35.37 25.86
CA ILE A 280 -88.15 -35.88 27.02
C ILE A 280 -89.52 -35.20 27.13
N SER A 281 -89.60 -33.89 26.88
CA SER A 281 -90.86 -33.15 26.95
C SER A 281 -91.85 -33.56 25.87
N GLU A 282 -91.42 -33.69 24.61
CA GLU A 282 -92.28 -34.15 23.52
C GLU A 282 -92.55 -35.65 23.57
N GLY A 283 -91.55 -36.46 23.91
CA GLY A 283 -91.65 -37.92 23.95
C GLY A 283 -92.54 -38.47 25.07
N LEU A 284 -92.68 -37.76 26.20
CA LEU A 284 -93.52 -38.18 27.32
C LEU A 284 -94.93 -37.56 27.32
N LYS A 285 -95.14 -36.47 26.58
CA LYS A 285 -96.42 -35.74 26.55
C LYS A 285 -97.57 -36.59 26.02
N GLU A 286 -97.36 -37.30 24.92
CA GLU A 286 -98.40 -38.10 24.28
C GLU A 286 -98.74 -39.41 25.05
N PRO A 287 -97.76 -40.18 25.57
CA PRO A 287 -98.04 -41.32 26.45
C PRO A 287 -98.76 -40.92 27.74
N LEU A 288 -98.36 -39.81 28.40
CA LEU A 288 -99.04 -39.32 29.61
C LEU A 288 -100.48 -38.86 29.33
N ALA A 289 -100.73 -38.22 28.20
CA ALA A 289 -102.08 -37.86 27.77
C ALA A 289 -102.95 -39.10 27.52
N ARG A 290 -102.40 -40.14 26.86
CA ARG A 290 -103.12 -41.42 26.64
C ARG A 290 -103.38 -42.18 27.94
N ILE A 291 -102.47 -42.14 28.90
CA ILE A 291 -102.68 -42.70 30.26
C ILE A 291 -103.80 -41.96 30.98
N SER A 292 -103.82 -40.62 30.91
CA SER A 292 -104.89 -39.81 31.50
C SER A 292 -106.25 -40.14 30.90
N ASP A 293 -106.36 -40.23 29.56
CA ASP A 293 -107.59 -40.61 28.86
C ASP A 293 -108.04 -42.05 29.17
N ALA A 294 -107.09 -42.98 29.31
CA ALA A 294 -107.38 -44.37 29.67
C ALA A 294 -107.89 -44.49 31.11
N VAL A 295 -107.35 -43.71 32.06
CA VAL A 295 -107.76 -43.70 33.47
C VAL A 295 -109.12 -43.01 33.64
N GLN A 296 -109.39 -41.97 32.86
CA GLN A 296 -110.66 -41.21 32.93
C GLN A 296 -111.87 -42.00 32.38
N ASN A 297 -111.62 -42.98 31.50
CA ASN A 297 -112.64 -43.90 30.97
C ASN A 297 -112.86 -45.16 31.85
N VAL A 298 -112.09 -45.35 32.92
CA VAL A 298 -112.21 -46.50 33.85
C VAL A 298 -112.95 -46.04 35.12
N SER A 299 -114.29 -46.02 35.07
CA SER A 299 -115.15 -45.73 36.24
C SER A 299 -116.19 -46.83 36.51
N GLY A 300 -115.98 -48.07 36.03
CA GLY A 300 -116.93 -49.15 36.28
C GLY A 300 -116.37 -50.55 36.03
N ASN A 301 -115.88 -51.19 37.09
CA ASN A 301 -115.89 -52.64 37.33
C ASN A 301 -115.41 -53.62 36.23
N GLN A 302 -114.24 -53.41 35.60
CA GLN A 302 -113.60 -54.45 34.77
C GLN A 302 -112.07 -54.52 34.97
N GLY A 303 -111.62 -55.30 35.97
CA GLY A 303 -110.19 -55.53 36.27
C GLY A 303 -109.38 -56.18 35.14
N GLU A 304 -110.05 -56.82 34.17
CA GLU A 304 -109.40 -57.42 32.99
C GLU A 304 -109.02 -56.38 31.92
N ALA A 305 -109.82 -55.31 31.77
CA ALA A 305 -109.53 -54.22 30.85
C ALA A 305 -108.32 -53.38 31.29
N VAL A 306 -108.15 -53.22 32.62
CA VAL A 306 -107.00 -52.52 33.21
C VAL A 306 -105.70 -53.28 32.96
N ASN A 307 -105.71 -54.61 33.07
CA ASN A 307 -104.51 -55.42 32.85
C ASN A 307 -104.07 -55.39 31.38
N LYS A 308 -105.04 -55.43 30.44
CA LYS A 308 -104.76 -55.27 29.01
C LYS A 308 -104.29 -53.87 28.66
N LEU A 309 -104.91 -52.81 29.21
CA LEU A 309 -104.48 -51.42 29.00
C LEU A 309 -103.11 -51.12 29.60
N LEU A 310 -102.79 -51.61 30.79
CA LEU A 310 -101.46 -51.47 31.37
C LEU A 310 -100.41 -52.22 30.54
N THR A 311 -100.75 -53.39 30.00
CA THR A 311 -99.86 -54.15 29.11
C THR A 311 -99.63 -53.43 27.77
N ASP A 312 -100.67 -52.82 27.19
CA ASP A 312 -100.57 -52.06 25.94
C ASP A 312 -99.83 -50.71 26.15
N VAL A 313 -100.05 -50.02 27.26
CA VAL A 313 -99.33 -48.79 27.63
C VAL A 313 -97.87 -49.10 27.95
N LEU A 314 -97.58 -50.17 28.70
CA LEU A 314 -96.21 -50.60 28.98
C LEU A 314 -95.49 -51.05 27.70
N SER A 315 -96.18 -51.74 26.79
CA SER A 315 -95.62 -52.10 25.47
C SER A 315 -95.38 -50.87 24.60
N GLY A 316 -96.33 -49.93 24.55
CA GLY A 316 -96.20 -48.68 23.81
C GLY A 316 -95.09 -47.77 24.38
N PHE A 317 -94.96 -47.71 25.71
CA PHE A 317 -93.88 -47.00 26.38
C PHE A 317 -92.53 -47.67 26.18
N MET A 318 -92.44 -49.01 26.24
CA MET A 318 -91.21 -49.75 25.95
C MET A 318 -90.79 -49.57 24.48
N ALA A 319 -91.73 -49.64 23.53
CA ALA A 319 -91.43 -49.40 22.11
C ALA A 319 -90.98 -47.96 21.84
N GLN A 320 -91.61 -46.97 22.47
CA GLN A 320 -91.21 -45.56 22.33
C GLN A 320 -89.87 -45.26 23.01
N MET A 321 -89.63 -45.87 24.18
CA MET A 321 -88.36 -45.77 24.92
C MET A 321 -87.22 -46.46 24.15
N GLU A 322 -87.47 -47.63 23.56
CA GLU A 322 -86.54 -48.33 22.66
C GLU A 322 -86.23 -47.50 21.40
N GLY A 323 -87.23 -46.81 20.83
CA GLY A 323 -87.05 -45.90 19.70
C GLY A 323 -86.21 -44.65 20.04
N MET A 324 -86.55 -43.94 21.12
CA MET A 324 -85.82 -42.73 21.57
C MET A 324 -84.40 -43.03 22.03
N PHE A 325 -84.21 -44.09 22.82
CA PHE A 325 -82.87 -44.50 23.23
C PHE A 325 -82.10 -45.12 22.06
N GLY A 326 -82.75 -45.84 21.15
CA GLY A 326 -82.12 -46.42 19.97
C GLY A 326 -81.50 -45.36 19.05
N SER A 327 -82.25 -44.33 18.66
CA SER A 327 -81.74 -43.27 17.77
C SER A 327 -80.72 -42.36 18.46
N GLN A 328 -80.94 -42.01 19.73
CA GLN A 328 -80.01 -41.15 20.48
C GLN A 328 -78.71 -41.88 20.85
N MET A 329 -78.78 -43.17 21.21
CA MET A 329 -77.59 -43.99 21.46
C MET A 329 -76.81 -44.22 20.16
N THR A 330 -77.48 -44.32 19.00
CA THR A 330 -76.82 -44.37 17.70
C THR A 330 -76.08 -43.07 17.40
N SER A 331 -76.69 -41.90 17.65
CA SER A 331 -76.05 -40.60 17.42
C SER A 331 -74.91 -40.31 18.42
N VAL A 332 -75.07 -40.70 19.68
CA VAL A 332 -73.99 -40.63 20.68
C VAL A 332 -72.86 -41.61 20.33
N ASN A 333 -73.17 -42.81 19.83
CA ASN A 333 -72.16 -43.79 19.38
C ASN A 333 -71.44 -43.31 18.11
N GLU A 334 -72.14 -42.65 17.18
CA GLU A 334 -71.56 -42.01 16.01
C GLU A 334 -70.65 -40.83 16.38
N MET A 335 -71.08 -39.96 17.31
CA MET A 335 -70.28 -38.83 17.80
C MET A 335 -69.09 -39.29 18.65
N LEU A 336 -69.26 -40.32 19.50
CA LEU A 336 -68.16 -40.96 20.22
C LEU A 336 -67.22 -41.67 19.26
N GLY A 337 -67.73 -42.27 18.18
CA GLY A 337 -66.93 -42.85 17.10
C GLY A 337 -66.15 -41.78 16.33
N GLN A 338 -66.75 -40.64 16.05
CA GLN A 338 -66.12 -39.51 15.37
C GLN A 338 -65.10 -38.81 16.29
N THR A 339 -65.39 -38.70 17.57
CA THR A 339 -64.47 -38.17 18.60
C THR A 339 -63.31 -39.13 18.83
N ALA A 340 -63.57 -40.44 18.90
CA ALA A 340 -62.54 -41.47 18.97
C ALA A 340 -61.68 -41.50 17.71
N ALA A 341 -62.27 -41.30 16.52
CA ALA A 341 -61.54 -41.16 15.26
C ALA A 341 -60.70 -39.87 15.23
N THR A 342 -61.21 -38.75 15.75
CA THR A 342 -60.47 -37.48 15.82
C THR A 342 -59.36 -37.55 16.86
N ILE A 343 -59.58 -38.20 18.00
CA ILE A 343 -58.57 -38.48 19.02
C ILE A 343 -57.54 -39.49 18.49
N GLN A 344 -57.93 -40.52 17.75
CA GLN A 344 -57.01 -41.41 17.04
C GLN A 344 -56.21 -40.64 15.99
N GLN A 345 -56.82 -39.72 15.26
CA GLN A 345 -56.14 -38.92 14.24
C GLN A 345 -55.19 -37.90 14.87
N ALA A 346 -55.58 -37.27 15.98
CA ALA A 346 -54.72 -36.44 16.79
C ALA A 346 -53.59 -37.26 17.42
N SER A 347 -53.87 -38.46 17.93
CA SER A 347 -52.87 -39.38 18.49
C SER A 347 -51.91 -39.88 17.42
N MET A 348 -52.38 -40.24 16.22
CA MET A 348 -51.53 -40.60 15.08
C MET A 348 -50.71 -39.40 14.59
N ARG A 349 -51.24 -38.18 14.65
CA ARG A 349 -50.47 -36.97 14.34
C ARG A 349 -49.48 -36.60 15.43
N PHE A 350 -49.81 -36.81 16.70
CA PHE A 350 -48.89 -36.66 17.82
C PHE A 350 -47.83 -37.75 17.81
N GLU A 351 -48.16 -38.98 17.41
CA GLU A 351 -47.23 -40.08 17.23
C GLU A 351 -46.39 -39.89 15.97
N ALA A 352 -46.93 -39.28 14.91
CA ALA A 352 -46.15 -38.87 13.74
C ALA A 352 -45.27 -37.65 14.03
N LEU A 353 -45.73 -36.68 14.81
CA LEU A 353 -44.95 -35.52 15.27
C LEU A 353 -43.89 -35.96 16.28
N ALA A 354 -44.23 -36.86 17.20
CA ALA A 354 -43.29 -37.46 18.14
C ALA A 354 -42.31 -38.36 17.39
N ASN A 355 -42.73 -39.15 16.40
CA ASN A 355 -41.81 -39.91 15.54
C ASN A 355 -40.99 -39.00 14.62
N GLN A 356 -41.50 -37.85 14.17
CA GLN A 356 -40.72 -36.85 13.43
C GLN A 356 -39.76 -36.09 14.33
N ILE A 357 -40.11 -35.78 15.57
CA ILE A 357 -39.24 -35.15 16.57
C ILE A 357 -38.24 -36.17 17.11
N GLN A 358 -38.64 -37.44 17.23
CA GLN A 358 -37.78 -38.55 17.60
C GLN A 358 -36.86 -38.89 16.42
N GLN A 359 -37.32 -38.93 15.17
CA GLN A 359 -36.46 -39.09 13.98
C GLN A 359 -35.63 -37.84 13.68
N ALA A 360 -36.09 -36.64 13.99
CA ALA A 360 -35.28 -35.43 13.88
C ALA A 360 -34.30 -35.33 15.05
N GLY A 361 -34.64 -35.82 16.23
CA GLY A 361 -33.80 -35.88 17.42
C GLY A 361 -32.76 -37.00 17.33
N THR A 362 -33.17 -38.23 17.00
CA THR A 362 -32.28 -39.37 16.71
C THR A 362 -31.61 -39.21 15.37
N GLY A 363 -32.21 -38.62 14.35
CA GLY A 363 -31.54 -38.35 13.06
C GLY A 363 -30.63 -37.13 13.10
N ALA A 364 -30.85 -36.16 14.00
CA ALA A 364 -29.85 -35.13 14.28
C ALA A 364 -28.75 -35.68 15.19
N VAL A 365 -29.05 -36.54 16.16
CA VAL A 365 -28.04 -37.15 17.04
C VAL A 365 -27.26 -38.27 16.34
N GLU A 366 -27.88 -39.13 15.54
CA GLU A 366 -27.24 -40.12 14.65
C GLU A 366 -26.62 -39.42 13.45
N GLY A 367 -27.24 -38.39 12.87
CA GLY A 367 -26.61 -37.60 11.81
C GLY A 367 -25.40 -36.82 12.31
N MET A 368 -25.43 -36.33 13.56
CA MET A 368 -24.29 -35.69 14.20
C MET A 368 -23.29 -36.70 14.71
N ALA A 369 -23.70 -37.86 15.23
CA ALA A 369 -22.81 -38.94 15.66
C ALA A 369 -22.17 -39.64 14.45
N GLN A 370 -22.88 -39.80 13.34
CA GLN A 370 -22.37 -40.34 12.08
C GLN A 370 -21.51 -39.32 11.36
N ARG A 371 -21.86 -38.02 11.37
CA ARG A 371 -20.93 -36.98 10.88
C ARG A 371 -19.72 -36.81 11.79
N MET A 372 -19.86 -37.03 13.09
CA MET A 372 -18.77 -36.97 14.06
C MET A 372 -17.93 -38.24 13.99
N ASP A 373 -18.50 -39.39 13.71
CA ASP A 373 -17.79 -40.65 13.42
C ASP A 373 -17.13 -40.61 12.04
N GLU A 374 -17.79 -40.05 11.01
CA GLU A 374 -17.18 -39.78 9.70
C GLU A 374 -16.12 -38.69 9.80
N ALA A 375 -16.31 -37.65 10.61
CA ALA A 375 -15.30 -36.62 10.85
C ALA A 375 -14.16 -37.14 11.70
N LEU A 376 -14.41 -38.03 12.67
CA LEU A 376 -13.38 -38.68 13.47
C LEU A 376 -12.64 -39.71 12.62
N GLN A 377 -13.31 -40.52 11.81
CA GLN A 377 -12.68 -41.43 10.85
C GLN A 377 -11.94 -40.67 9.75
N GLN A 378 -12.46 -39.57 9.23
CA GLN A 378 -11.74 -38.70 8.29
C GLN A 378 -10.59 -37.97 8.98
N MET A 379 -10.73 -37.56 10.24
CA MET A 379 -9.67 -36.95 11.02
C MET A 379 -8.60 -37.98 11.33
N GLN A 380 -8.95 -39.23 11.61
CA GLN A 380 -8.05 -40.31 11.93
C GLN A 380 -7.39 -40.88 10.67
N ALA A 381 -8.11 -40.90 9.54
CA ALA A 381 -7.56 -41.16 8.21
C ALA A 381 -6.63 -40.02 7.78
N ARG A 382 -7.03 -38.76 7.94
CA ARG A 382 -6.16 -37.59 7.69
C ARG A 382 -5.01 -37.49 8.67
N GLN A 383 -5.14 -37.99 9.89
CA GLN A 383 -4.06 -38.01 10.88
C GLN A 383 -3.13 -39.19 10.63
N SER A 384 -3.64 -40.32 10.12
CA SER A 384 -2.82 -41.41 9.62
C SER A 384 -2.08 -41.00 8.35
N GLU A 385 -2.77 -40.38 7.40
CA GLU A 385 -2.21 -39.83 6.16
C GLU A 385 -1.26 -38.67 6.46
N ALA A 386 -1.56 -37.81 7.44
CA ALA A 386 -0.65 -36.77 7.91
C ALA A 386 0.52 -37.36 8.68
N ASN A 387 0.37 -38.46 9.44
CA ASN A 387 1.49 -39.14 10.09
C ASN A 387 2.34 -39.91 9.08
N GLU A 388 1.75 -40.43 8.00
CA GLU A 388 2.42 -41.10 6.91
C GLU A 388 3.13 -40.08 6.01
N HIS A 389 2.51 -38.94 5.72
CA HIS A 389 3.13 -37.79 5.09
C HIS A 389 4.18 -37.14 6.00
N MET A 390 3.99 -37.11 7.32
CA MET A 390 5.00 -36.62 8.25
C MET A 390 6.17 -37.59 8.32
N ARG A 391 5.94 -38.91 8.29
CA ARG A 391 7.01 -39.91 8.16
C ARG A 391 7.71 -39.82 6.83
N ALA A 392 6.98 -39.72 5.72
CA ALA A 392 7.54 -39.54 4.39
C ALA A 392 8.29 -38.21 4.27
N PHE A 393 7.77 -37.14 4.87
CA PHE A 393 8.42 -35.83 4.94
C PHE A 393 9.64 -35.86 5.85
N ILE A 394 9.63 -36.61 6.95
CA ILE A 394 10.80 -36.83 7.82
C ILE A 394 11.85 -37.71 7.13
N ASP A 395 11.43 -38.72 6.37
CA ASP A 395 12.33 -39.54 5.56
C ASP A 395 12.85 -38.77 4.35
N GLU A 396 12.06 -37.89 3.76
CA GLU A 396 12.45 -36.97 2.69
C GLU A 396 13.31 -35.83 3.25
N LEU A 397 13.08 -35.36 4.47
CA LEU A 397 13.98 -34.46 5.18
C LEU A 397 15.29 -35.15 5.51
N LYS A 398 15.27 -36.39 6.03
CA LYS A 398 16.50 -37.16 6.27
C LYS A 398 17.25 -37.43 4.97
N SER A 399 16.55 -37.77 3.90
CA SER A 399 17.10 -37.98 2.57
C SER A 399 17.61 -36.69 1.96
N SER A 400 16.89 -35.57 2.09
CA SER A 400 17.26 -34.25 1.58
C SER A 400 18.35 -33.58 2.43
N VAL A 401 18.46 -33.91 3.72
CA VAL A 401 19.57 -33.50 4.59
C VAL A 401 20.78 -34.37 4.28
N ALA A 402 20.64 -35.68 4.09
CA ALA A 402 21.75 -36.55 3.67
C ALA A 402 22.24 -36.18 2.26
N LYS A 403 21.32 -35.91 1.33
CA LYS A 403 21.59 -35.45 -0.03
C LYS A 403 22.13 -34.03 -0.03
N GLY A 404 21.57 -33.13 0.78
CA GLY A 404 22.06 -31.76 0.94
C GLY A 404 23.42 -31.69 1.62
N GLN A 405 23.75 -32.62 2.52
CA GLN A 405 25.06 -32.71 3.15
C GLN A 405 26.09 -33.36 2.21
N SER A 406 25.67 -34.31 1.36
CA SER A 406 26.49 -34.86 0.28
C SER A 406 26.71 -33.88 -0.86
N GLU A 407 25.66 -33.19 -1.34
CA GLU A 407 25.73 -32.12 -2.34
C GLU A 407 26.49 -30.93 -1.81
N SER A 408 26.35 -30.56 -0.53
CA SER A 408 27.16 -29.50 0.06
C SER A 408 28.63 -29.91 0.19
N ALA A 409 28.93 -31.17 0.53
CA ALA A 409 30.31 -31.68 0.50
C ALA A 409 30.87 -31.73 -0.93
N GLU A 410 30.07 -32.15 -1.92
CA GLU A 410 30.45 -32.22 -3.33
C GLU A 410 30.56 -30.83 -3.98
N LEU A 411 29.70 -29.88 -3.61
CA LEU A 411 29.74 -28.48 -4.03
C LEU A 411 30.86 -27.73 -3.34
N THR A 412 31.20 -28.06 -2.08
CA THR A 412 32.36 -27.49 -1.39
C THR A 412 33.67 -28.03 -1.96
N LEU A 413 33.74 -29.33 -2.26
CA LEU A 413 34.87 -29.93 -2.99
C LEU A 413 34.94 -29.43 -4.45
N GLY A 414 33.78 -29.20 -5.06
CA GLY A 414 33.61 -28.63 -6.39
C GLY A 414 34.07 -27.18 -6.45
N MET A 415 33.66 -26.34 -5.49
CA MET A 415 34.14 -24.96 -5.33
C MET A 415 35.62 -24.93 -5.01
N MET A 416 36.16 -25.86 -4.21
CA MET A 416 37.61 -25.94 -3.98
C MET A 416 38.38 -26.36 -5.23
N ARG A 417 37.82 -27.27 -6.04
CA ARG A 417 38.39 -27.68 -7.33
C ARG A 417 38.30 -26.56 -8.36
N GLU A 418 37.19 -25.83 -8.41
CA GLU A 418 36.95 -24.70 -9.30
C GLU A 418 37.76 -23.47 -8.89
N LEU A 419 37.97 -23.25 -7.58
CA LEU A 419 38.96 -22.30 -7.07
C LEU A 419 40.37 -22.74 -7.47
N GLY A 420 40.72 -24.01 -7.30
CA GLY A 420 42.01 -24.56 -7.73
C GLY A 420 42.25 -24.37 -9.23
N ASP A 421 41.25 -24.68 -10.05
CA ASP A 421 41.27 -24.55 -11.50
C ASP A 421 41.25 -23.08 -11.93
N SER A 422 40.49 -22.20 -11.27
CA SER A 422 40.48 -20.76 -11.52
C SER A 422 41.80 -20.10 -11.12
N THR A 423 42.44 -20.55 -10.04
CA THR A 423 43.75 -20.05 -9.63
C THR A 423 44.83 -20.52 -10.59
N ASN A 424 44.73 -21.76 -11.09
CA ASN A 424 45.63 -22.30 -12.11
C ASN A 424 45.38 -21.64 -13.49
N ALA A 425 44.13 -21.29 -13.80
CA ALA A 425 43.74 -20.56 -15.00
C ALA A 425 44.15 -19.08 -14.94
N LEU A 426 44.12 -18.45 -13.75
CA LEU A 426 44.69 -17.11 -13.53
C LEU A 426 46.20 -17.12 -13.65
N LEU A 427 46.87 -18.16 -13.14
CA LEU A 427 48.32 -18.31 -13.26
C LEU A 427 48.74 -18.57 -14.71
N LYS A 428 48.01 -19.44 -15.43
CA LYS A 428 48.15 -19.60 -16.89
C LYS A 428 47.80 -18.34 -17.63
N GLY A 429 46.75 -17.62 -17.22
CA GLY A 429 46.30 -16.37 -17.82
C GLY A 429 47.34 -15.26 -17.70
N LEU A 430 47.98 -15.13 -16.53
CA LEU A 430 49.10 -14.19 -16.32
C LEU A 430 50.35 -14.60 -17.11
N GLN A 431 50.66 -15.89 -17.18
CA GLN A 431 51.80 -16.40 -17.95
C GLN A 431 51.58 -16.25 -19.46
N GLN A 432 50.34 -16.46 -19.92
CA GLN A 432 49.89 -16.23 -21.29
C GLN A 432 49.90 -14.73 -21.62
N GLN A 433 49.38 -13.88 -20.74
CA GLN A 433 49.37 -12.42 -20.90
C GLN A 433 50.78 -11.85 -20.97
N ALA A 434 51.72 -12.37 -20.17
CA ALA A 434 53.12 -11.97 -20.22
C ALA A 434 53.78 -12.38 -21.55
N HIS A 435 53.45 -13.57 -22.07
CA HIS A 435 53.96 -14.03 -23.36
C HIS A 435 53.31 -13.29 -24.55
N SER A 436 52.01 -13.00 -24.46
CA SER A 436 51.24 -12.21 -25.43
C SER A 436 51.68 -10.76 -25.48
N ALA A 437 51.94 -10.12 -24.34
CA ALA A 437 52.46 -8.74 -24.31
C ALA A 437 53.86 -8.63 -24.93
N GLN A 438 54.71 -9.66 -24.73
CA GLN A 438 56.05 -9.70 -25.33
C GLN A 438 56.00 -9.96 -26.85
N THR A 439 55.04 -10.77 -27.31
CA THR A 439 54.84 -11.02 -28.75
C THR A 439 54.11 -9.87 -29.46
N GLU A 440 53.14 -9.21 -28.81
CA GLU A 440 52.50 -7.99 -29.32
C GLU A 440 53.49 -6.84 -29.42
N GLN A 441 54.41 -6.68 -28.46
CA GLN A 441 55.44 -5.65 -28.54
C GLN A 441 56.44 -5.93 -29.67
N ALA A 442 56.81 -7.20 -29.90
CA ALA A 442 57.65 -7.59 -31.03
C ALA A 442 56.94 -7.43 -32.38
N GLN A 443 55.63 -7.74 -32.46
CA GLN A 443 54.82 -7.52 -33.65
C GLN A 443 54.52 -6.05 -33.92
N GLN A 444 54.31 -5.22 -32.90
CA GLN A 444 54.18 -3.76 -33.04
C GLN A 444 55.47 -3.13 -33.53
N GLN A 445 56.63 -3.63 -33.10
CA GLN A 445 57.91 -3.12 -33.57
C GLN A 445 58.19 -3.52 -35.04
N ALA A 446 57.78 -4.72 -35.43
CA ALA A 446 57.85 -5.18 -36.82
C ALA A 446 56.81 -4.49 -37.73
N SER A 447 55.58 -4.25 -37.24
CA SER A 447 54.55 -3.53 -37.99
C SER A 447 54.86 -2.05 -38.11
N MET A 448 55.46 -1.43 -37.08
CA MET A 448 55.96 -0.06 -37.15
C MET A 448 57.09 0.06 -38.18
N ALA A 449 58.03 -0.88 -38.22
CA ALA A 449 59.08 -0.90 -39.25
C ALA A 449 58.50 -1.07 -40.66
N LYS A 450 57.48 -1.94 -40.83
CA LYS A 450 56.79 -2.14 -42.10
C LYS A 450 55.99 -0.90 -42.51
N HIS A 451 55.24 -0.29 -41.59
CA HIS A 451 54.43 0.89 -41.84
C HIS A 451 55.28 2.14 -42.11
N THR A 452 56.46 2.23 -41.49
CA THR A 452 57.45 3.27 -41.79
C THR A 452 58.04 3.06 -43.19
N GLY A 453 58.28 1.81 -43.61
CA GLY A 453 58.68 1.48 -44.98
C GLY A 453 57.60 1.82 -46.01
N GLU A 454 56.34 1.42 -45.74
CA GLU A 454 55.18 1.72 -46.59
C GLU A 454 54.89 3.25 -46.66
N LEU A 455 55.13 4.00 -45.59
CA LEU A 455 55.01 5.46 -45.58
C LEU A 455 56.13 6.15 -46.38
N LEU A 456 57.35 5.63 -46.36
CA LEU A 456 58.47 6.14 -47.17
C LEU A 456 58.28 5.83 -48.66
N GLU A 457 57.69 4.67 -48.98
CA GLU A 457 57.32 4.29 -50.35
C GLU A 457 56.13 5.13 -50.85
N ALA A 458 55.08 5.31 -50.03
CA ALA A 458 53.96 6.21 -50.34
C ALA A 458 54.38 7.69 -50.45
N GLN A 459 55.43 8.11 -49.72
CA GLN A 459 55.98 9.45 -49.84
C GLN A 459 56.81 9.61 -51.12
N ALA A 460 57.45 8.55 -51.61
CA ALA A 460 58.12 8.55 -52.91
C ALA A 460 57.08 8.59 -54.06
N ASP A 461 56.03 7.78 -53.97
CA ASP A 461 54.91 7.78 -54.94
C ASP A 461 54.18 9.12 -54.94
N ALA A 462 53.95 9.73 -53.78
CA ALA A 462 53.31 11.06 -53.69
C ALA A 462 54.15 12.18 -54.32
N VAL A 463 55.48 12.03 -54.38
CA VAL A 463 56.37 12.98 -55.06
C VAL A 463 56.37 12.75 -56.58
N ASP A 464 56.22 11.51 -57.02
CA ASP A 464 56.04 11.16 -58.45
C ASP A 464 54.69 11.66 -58.96
N ASP A 465 53.61 11.41 -58.20
CA ASP A 465 52.25 11.92 -58.48
C ASP A 465 52.20 13.46 -58.49
N LEU A 466 52.96 14.13 -57.63
CA LEU A 466 53.04 15.59 -57.65
C LEU A 466 53.74 16.10 -58.92
N THR A 467 54.72 15.35 -59.43
CA THR A 467 55.45 15.67 -60.65
C THR A 467 54.55 15.47 -61.87
N ASP A 468 53.82 14.35 -61.92
CA ASP A 468 52.81 14.07 -62.95
C ASP A 468 51.64 15.07 -62.92
N ALA A 469 51.18 15.47 -61.74
CA ALA A 469 50.13 16.47 -61.59
C ALA A 469 50.56 17.85 -62.07
N VAL A 470 51.83 18.23 -61.86
CA VAL A 470 52.39 19.49 -62.36
C VAL A 470 52.54 19.46 -63.88
N GLU A 471 52.95 18.33 -64.46
CA GLU A 471 53.03 18.15 -65.92
C GLU A 471 51.64 18.13 -66.58
N ALA A 472 50.68 17.45 -65.96
CA ALA A 472 49.28 17.43 -66.39
C ALA A 472 48.62 18.81 -66.27
N ALA A 473 48.89 19.57 -65.20
CA ALA A 473 48.41 20.94 -65.05
C ALA A 473 49.00 21.88 -66.12
N ALA A 474 50.29 21.73 -66.44
CA ALA A 474 50.94 22.48 -67.52
C ALA A 474 50.43 22.09 -68.92
N GLY A 475 49.97 20.83 -69.09
CA GLY A 475 49.28 20.36 -70.29
C GLY A 475 47.85 20.92 -70.40
N ALA A 476 47.05 20.77 -69.35
CA ALA A 476 45.67 21.27 -69.28
C ALA A 476 45.59 22.79 -69.47
N MET A 477 46.58 23.54 -68.97
CA MET A 477 46.65 24.98 -69.19
C MET A 477 46.95 25.33 -70.66
N ARG A 478 47.77 24.54 -71.35
CA ARG A 478 47.99 24.67 -72.80
C ARG A 478 46.73 24.33 -73.60
N ASP A 479 46.03 23.26 -73.23
CA ASP A 479 44.80 22.82 -73.90
C ASP A 479 43.62 23.78 -73.65
N ALA A 480 43.55 24.38 -72.46
CA ALA A 480 42.57 25.41 -72.15
C ALA A 480 42.78 26.66 -73.02
N ILE A 481 44.03 27.09 -73.21
CA ILE A 481 44.37 28.22 -74.10
C ILE A 481 44.02 27.89 -75.56
N ALA A 482 44.30 26.66 -76.03
CA ALA A 482 43.93 26.21 -77.37
C ALA A 482 42.40 26.12 -77.57
N SER A 483 41.67 25.64 -76.55
CA SER A 483 40.21 25.57 -76.56
C SER A 483 39.58 26.96 -76.51
N LEU A 484 40.16 27.90 -75.77
CA LEU A 484 39.69 29.28 -75.70
C LEU A 484 39.82 29.97 -77.07
N LYS A 485 40.95 29.77 -77.75
CA LYS A 485 41.17 30.23 -79.13
C LYS A 485 40.12 29.65 -80.09
N THR A 486 39.90 28.35 -80.02
CA THR A 486 38.95 27.63 -80.90
C THR A 486 37.50 28.04 -80.64
N SER A 487 37.09 28.14 -79.37
CA SER A 487 35.74 28.55 -78.96
C SER A 487 35.43 29.99 -79.37
N THR A 488 36.42 30.89 -79.26
CA THR A 488 36.27 32.28 -79.73
C THR A 488 36.04 32.33 -81.24
N GLN A 489 36.73 31.48 -82.00
CA GLN A 489 36.57 31.39 -83.46
C GLN A 489 35.21 30.79 -83.85
N GLN A 490 34.77 29.73 -83.15
CA GLN A 490 33.46 29.10 -83.37
C GLN A 490 32.28 29.99 -82.97
N ASN A 491 32.41 30.80 -81.90
CA ASN A 491 31.34 31.72 -81.51
C ASN A 491 31.13 32.83 -82.54
N ILE A 492 32.19 33.29 -83.20
CA ILE A 492 32.09 34.25 -84.31
C ILE A 492 31.35 33.61 -85.51
N GLU A 493 31.63 32.35 -85.83
CA GLU A 493 30.92 31.60 -86.89
C GLU A 493 29.45 31.29 -86.54
N ARG A 494 29.18 30.88 -85.29
CA ARG A 494 27.81 30.58 -84.80
C ARG A 494 26.95 31.84 -84.73
N MET A 495 27.53 33.00 -84.44
CA MET A 495 26.81 34.27 -84.48
C MET A 495 26.40 34.63 -85.91
N GLY A 496 27.25 34.37 -86.92
CA GLY A 496 26.89 34.50 -88.34
C GLY A 496 25.78 33.53 -88.77
N THR A 497 25.83 32.28 -88.29
CA THR A 497 24.83 31.24 -88.65
C THR A 497 23.50 31.41 -87.90
N GLY A 498 23.52 31.99 -86.70
CA GLY A 498 22.33 32.27 -85.89
C GLY A 498 21.42 33.35 -86.49
N ALA A 499 22.01 34.35 -87.15
CA ALA A 499 21.27 35.37 -87.88
C ALA A 499 20.47 34.78 -89.07
N GLU A 500 21.02 33.79 -89.77
CA GLU A 500 20.39 33.12 -90.91
C GLU A 500 19.20 32.20 -90.49
N ARG A 501 19.32 31.52 -89.34
CA ARG A 501 18.27 30.59 -88.84
C ARG A 501 17.05 31.29 -88.26
N LEU A 502 17.23 32.47 -87.66
CA LEU A 502 16.12 33.28 -87.16
C LEU A 502 15.21 33.77 -88.29
N PHE A 503 15.78 34.03 -89.48
CA PHE A 503 15.02 34.39 -90.67
C PHE A 503 14.14 33.23 -91.18
N GLN A 504 14.69 32.01 -91.22
CA GLN A 504 13.96 30.84 -91.72
C GLN A 504 12.87 30.34 -90.76
N ALA A 505 13.06 30.46 -89.44
CA ALA A 505 12.07 30.03 -88.44
C ALA A 505 10.76 30.85 -88.46
N SER A 506 10.82 32.10 -88.92
CA SER A 506 9.66 32.99 -88.98
C SER A 506 8.65 32.59 -90.08
N ASN A 507 9.12 32.06 -91.21
CA ASN A 507 8.26 31.57 -92.29
C ASN A 507 7.53 30.27 -91.91
N THR A 508 8.21 29.33 -91.25
CA THR A 508 7.65 28.01 -90.90
C THR A 508 6.54 28.07 -89.85
N LEU A 509 6.49 29.16 -89.05
CA LEU A 509 5.42 29.38 -88.05
C LEU A 509 4.08 29.76 -88.71
N GLY A 510 4.11 30.39 -89.89
CA GLY A 510 2.91 30.75 -90.64
C GLY A 510 2.13 29.53 -91.14
N ASP A 511 2.83 28.50 -91.61
CA ASP A 511 2.20 27.30 -92.18
C ASP A 511 1.50 26.44 -91.11
N ARG A 512 2.07 26.34 -89.90
CA ARG A 512 1.53 25.49 -88.81
C ARG A 512 0.26 26.04 -88.13
N LEU A 513 -0.07 27.32 -88.32
CA LEU A 513 -1.29 27.91 -87.78
C LEU A 513 -2.55 27.53 -88.60
N THR A 514 -2.37 27.05 -89.83
CA THR A 514 -3.46 26.64 -90.72
C THR A 514 -3.96 25.21 -90.40
N ASP A 515 -3.06 24.31 -90.00
CA ASP A 515 -3.36 22.91 -89.69
C ASP A 515 -4.10 22.73 -88.34
N MET A 516 -3.95 23.68 -87.41
CA MET A 516 -4.57 23.64 -86.08
C MET A 516 -6.11 23.87 -86.12
N ARG A 517 -6.66 24.38 -87.22
CA ARG A 517 -8.08 24.72 -87.36
C ARG A 517 -9.00 23.50 -87.62
N VAL A 518 -8.45 22.38 -88.07
CA VAL A 518 -9.22 21.17 -88.44
C VAL A 518 -9.32 20.16 -87.27
N ALA A 519 -8.41 20.22 -86.29
CA ALA A 519 -8.36 19.26 -85.17
C ALA A 519 -9.25 19.60 -83.96
N SER A 520 -9.98 20.74 -83.98
CA SER A 520 -10.73 21.24 -82.82
C SER A 520 -12.16 20.69 -82.66
N GLY A 521 -12.61 19.76 -83.50
CA GLY A 521 -14.00 19.29 -83.53
C GLY A 521 -14.36 18.09 -82.64
N SER A 522 -13.39 17.28 -82.17
CA SER A 522 -13.67 15.94 -81.62
C SER A 522 -13.29 15.72 -80.15
N VAL A 523 -12.94 16.77 -79.40
CA VAL A 523 -12.41 16.65 -78.02
C VAL A 523 -13.46 16.94 -76.93
N THR A 524 -14.60 17.54 -77.27
CA THR A 524 -15.56 18.04 -76.26
C THR A 524 -16.49 16.96 -75.68
N GLU A 525 -16.64 15.79 -76.31
CA GLU A 525 -17.64 14.80 -75.90
C GLU A 525 -17.09 13.70 -74.96
N SER A 526 -15.79 13.42 -74.97
CA SER A 526 -15.18 12.36 -74.14
C SER A 526 -14.81 12.81 -72.71
N LEU A 527 -14.79 14.12 -72.44
CA LEU A 527 -14.30 14.66 -71.15
C LEU A 527 -15.37 14.66 -70.04
N SER A 528 -16.66 14.61 -70.39
CA SER A 528 -17.77 14.67 -69.41
C SER A 528 -18.07 13.32 -68.75
N GLY A 529 -17.94 12.20 -69.47
CA GLY A 529 -18.26 10.87 -68.96
C GLY A 529 -17.26 10.32 -67.93
N LEU A 530 -15.99 10.74 -68.01
CA LEU A 530 -14.91 10.16 -67.21
C LEU A 530 -14.87 10.70 -65.76
N ASN A 531 -15.31 11.94 -65.54
CA ASN A 531 -15.32 12.57 -64.21
C ASN A 531 -16.44 12.05 -63.30
N ALA A 532 -17.60 11.69 -63.85
CA ALA A 532 -18.74 11.20 -63.05
C ALA A 532 -18.50 9.80 -62.48
N ALA A 533 -17.82 8.93 -63.22
CA ALA A 533 -17.51 7.57 -62.78
C ALA A 533 -16.46 7.54 -61.64
N SER A 534 -15.49 8.45 -61.67
CA SER A 534 -14.41 8.50 -60.67
C SER A 534 -14.91 8.93 -59.29
N SER A 535 -15.81 9.93 -59.21
CA SER A 535 -16.38 10.39 -57.93
C SER A 535 -17.17 9.30 -57.20
N THR A 536 -17.87 8.45 -57.95
CA THR A 536 -18.76 7.42 -57.38
C THR A 536 -17.95 6.26 -56.75
N LEU A 537 -16.82 5.91 -57.36
CA LEU A 537 -15.92 4.86 -56.85
C LEU A 537 -15.20 5.29 -55.57
N THR A 538 -14.76 6.55 -55.46
CA THR A 538 -14.08 7.05 -54.25
C THR A 538 -14.99 7.05 -53.03
N GLN A 539 -16.27 7.38 -53.22
CA GLN A 539 -17.24 7.43 -52.12
C GLN A 539 -17.63 6.03 -51.61
N ALA A 540 -17.79 5.06 -52.51
CA ALA A 540 -18.04 3.66 -52.13
C ALA A 540 -16.86 3.04 -51.35
N LEU A 541 -15.63 3.39 -51.71
CA LEU A 541 -14.42 2.88 -51.06
C LEU A 541 -14.27 3.42 -49.62
N ALA A 542 -14.56 4.71 -49.41
CA ALA A 542 -14.50 5.34 -48.08
C ALA A 542 -15.54 4.75 -47.11
N THR A 543 -16.75 4.47 -47.61
CA THR A 543 -17.84 3.90 -46.79
C THR A 543 -17.53 2.47 -46.36
N THR A 544 -16.90 1.69 -47.23
CA THR A 544 -16.51 0.30 -46.93
C THR A 544 -15.35 0.23 -45.93
N GLN A 545 -14.40 1.16 -45.99
CA GLN A 545 -13.32 1.27 -44.99
C GLN A 545 -13.85 1.65 -43.60
N SER A 546 -14.86 2.53 -43.52
CA SER A 546 -15.48 2.92 -42.24
C SER A 546 -16.17 1.73 -41.55
N VAL A 547 -16.93 0.93 -42.30
CA VAL A 547 -17.65 -0.25 -41.75
C VAL A 547 -16.69 -1.35 -41.29
N LEU A 548 -15.57 -1.55 -42.00
CA LEU A 548 -14.51 -2.48 -41.56
C LEU A 548 -13.77 -1.97 -40.31
N GLY A 549 -13.63 -0.66 -40.16
CA GLY A 549 -13.11 -0.01 -38.95
C GLY A 549 -14.01 -0.22 -37.74
N ASP A 550 -15.32 -0.03 -37.90
CA ASP A 550 -16.30 -0.23 -36.83
C ASP A 550 -16.39 -1.70 -36.37
N HIS A 551 -16.26 -2.66 -37.29
CA HIS A 551 -16.17 -4.08 -36.94
C HIS A 551 -14.88 -4.48 -36.20
N LYS A 552 -13.80 -3.70 -36.34
CA LYS A 552 -12.60 -3.85 -35.52
C LYS A 552 -12.81 -3.24 -34.14
N ALA A 553 -13.39 -2.03 -34.07
CA ALA A 553 -13.69 -1.36 -32.81
C ALA A 553 -14.65 -2.18 -31.91
N VAL A 554 -15.69 -2.79 -32.49
CA VAL A 554 -16.61 -3.66 -31.75
C VAL A 554 -15.91 -4.92 -31.25
N ARG A 555 -15.02 -5.53 -32.03
CA ARG A 555 -14.23 -6.70 -31.57
C ARG A 555 -13.23 -6.34 -30.48
N ASP A 556 -12.57 -5.19 -30.59
CA ASP A 556 -11.66 -4.70 -29.57
C ASP A 556 -12.42 -4.38 -28.27
N THR A 557 -13.62 -3.78 -28.37
CA THR A 557 -14.45 -3.47 -27.20
C THR A 557 -15.02 -4.74 -26.54
N LEU A 558 -15.39 -5.75 -27.33
CA LEU A 558 -15.82 -7.06 -26.81
C LEU A 558 -14.63 -7.80 -26.15
N ALA A 559 -13.44 -7.71 -26.73
CA ALA A 559 -12.22 -8.28 -26.15
C ALA A 559 -11.83 -7.57 -24.85
N THR A 560 -11.99 -6.24 -24.77
CA THR A 560 -11.79 -5.47 -23.54
C THR A 560 -12.83 -5.83 -22.49
N MET A 561 -14.13 -5.91 -22.82
CA MET A 561 -15.16 -6.34 -21.87
C MET A 561 -14.92 -7.76 -21.33
N VAL A 562 -14.47 -8.70 -22.18
CA VAL A 562 -14.13 -10.06 -21.74
C VAL A 562 -12.86 -10.08 -20.88
N ARG A 563 -11.89 -9.22 -21.20
CA ARG A 563 -10.68 -9.03 -20.39
C ARG A 563 -11.03 -8.43 -19.02
N ASP A 564 -11.87 -7.41 -18.98
CA ASP A 564 -12.32 -6.77 -17.75
C ASP A 564 -13.17 -7.73 -16.90
N LEU A 565 -14.03 -8.55 -17.52
CA LEU A 565 -14.76 -9.61 -16.81
C LEU A 565 -13.82 -10.65 -16.22
N ARG A 566 -12.78 -11.05 -16.96
CA ARG A 566 -11.76 -12.00 -16.49
C ARG A 566 -10.91 -11.39 -15.37
N GLU A 567 -10.59 -10.11 -15.47
CA GLU A 567 -9.87 -9.34 -14.44
C GLU A 567 -10.73 -9.14 -13.20
N THR A 568 -12.04 -8.92 -13.35
CA THR A 568 -12.99 -8.82 -12.22
C THR A 568 -13.14 -10.18 -11.52
N ILE A 569 -13.18 -11.29 -12.27
CA ILE A 569 -13.21 -12.65 -11.71
C ILE A 569 -11.88 -13.00 -11.02
N GLU A 570 -10.73 -12.64 -11.60
CA GLU A 570 -9.42 -12.81 -10.96
C GLU A 570 -9.29 -11.91 -9.72
N THR A 571 -9.83 -10.70 -9.74
CA THR A 571 -9.87 -9.78 -8.59
C THR A 571 -10.77 -10.34 -7.49
N ALA A 572 -11.96 -10.84 -7.81
CA ALA A 572 -12.83 -11.50 -6.84
C ALA A 572 -12.23 -12.80 -6.26
N LYS A 573 -11.48 -13.55 -7.09
CA LYS A 573 -10.74 -14.75 -6.64
C LYS A 573 -9.54 -14.38 -5.77
N ARG A 574 -8.84 -13.28 -6.09
CA ARG A 574 -7.77 -12.71 -5.25
C ARG A 574 -8.32 -12.15 -3.95
N GLU A 575 -9.46 -11.48 -3.94
CA GLU A 575 -10.13 -11.00 -2.73
C GLU A 575 -10.60 -12.16 -1.85
N GLY A 576 -11.15 -13.24 -2.43
CA GLY A 576 -11.46 -14.46 -1.69
C GLY A 576 -10.23 -15.14 -1.08
N ALA A 577 -9.13 -15.21 -1.84
CA ALA A 577 -7.86 -15.74 -1.36
C ALA A 577 -7.20 -14.82 -0.30
N MET A 578 -7.32 -13.50 -0.45
CA MET A 578 -6.82 -12.50 0.50
C MET A 578 -7.65 -12.53 1.79
N THR A 579 -8.95 -12.79 1.72
CA THR A 579 -9.82 -12.98 2.88
C THR A 579 -9.43 -14.26 3.64
N ALA A 580 -9.15 -15.36 2.93
CA ALA A 580 -8.62 -16.58 3.54
C ALA A 580 -7.23 -16.38 4.17
N GLN A 581 -6.37 -15.59 3.52
CA GLN A 581 -5.05 -15.23 4.04
C GLN A 581 -5.14 -14.28 5.24
N LEU A 582 -6.07 -13.32 5.24
CA LEU A 582 -6.35 -12.42 6.37
C LEU A 582 -6.86 -13.20 7.58
N VAL A 583 -7.75 -14.17 7.38
CA VAL A 583 -8.19 -15.07 8.46
C VAL A 583 -7.03 -15.90 8.98
N GLY A 584 -6.16 -16.43 8.11
CA GLY A 584 -4.95 -17.15 8.53
C GLY A 584 -3.93 -16.27 9.26
N GLN A 585 -3.75 -15.02 8.84
CA GLN A 585 -2.88 -14.05 9.51
C GLN A 585 -3.46 -13.59 10.84
N LEU A 586 -4.78 -13.41 10.96
CA LEU A 586 -5.47 -13.10 12.21
C LEU A 586 -5.38 -14.28 13.20
N GLN A 587 -5.51 -15.52 12.73
CA GLN A 587 -5.31 -16.70 13.56
C GLN A 587 -3.86 -16.78 14.06
N LYS A 588 -2.88 -16.59 13.17
CA LYS A 588 -1.47 -16.57 13.54
C LYS A 588 -1.13 -15.41 14.48
N ALA A 589 -1.70 -14.23 14.28
CA ALA A 589 -1.53 -13.09 15.17
C ALA A 589 -2.16 -13.34 16.54
N SER A 590 -3.30 -14.04 16.61
CA SER A 590 -3.92 -14.45 17.87
C SER A 590 -3.09 -15.50 18.62
N GLU A 591 -2.47 -16.44 17.92
CA GLU A 591 -1.51 -17.39 18.50
C GLU A 591 -0.27 -16.67 19.01
N THR A 592 0.30 -15.76 18.21
CA THR A 592 1.49 -14.99 18.60
C THR A 592 1.20 -14.03 19.77
N LEU A 593 -0.01 -13.46 19.85
CA LEU A 593 -0.46 -12.67 21.00
C LEU A 593 -0.67 -13.54 22.24
N GLY A 594 -1.14 -14.78 22.07
CA GLY A 594 -1.23 -15.77 23.15
C GLY A 594 0.15 -16.14 23.70
N ASP A 595 1.11 -16.41 22.81
CA ASP A 595 2.50 -16.72 23.16
C ASP A 595 3.17 -15.52 23.84
N ALA A 596 3.00 -14.30 23.31
CA ALA A 596 3.53 -13.08 23.90
C ALA A 596 2.89 -12.77 25.27
N ALA A 597 1.60 -13.09 25.46
CA ALA A 597 0.95 -12.95 26.76
C ALA A 597 1.50 -13.95 27.79
N MET A 598 1.79 -15.19 27.37
CA MET A 598 2.46 -16.19 28.22
C MET A 598 3.89 -15.77 28.57
N GLU A 599 4.65 -15.27 27.60
CA GLU A 599 6.02 -14.78 27.81
C GLU A 599 6.03 -13.53 28.71
N ALA A 600 5.04 -12.64 28.57
CA ALA A 600 4.86 -11.49 29.46
C ALA A 600 4.49 -11.91 30.89
N ASP A 601 3.66 -12.95 31.07
CA ASP A 601 3.31 -13.49 32.38
C ASP A 601 4.53 -14.14 33.06
N GLU A 602 5.33 -14.91 32.30
CA GLU A 602 6.58 -15.49 32.78
C GLU A 602 7.61 -14.40 33.13
N TYR A 603 7.74 -13.37 32.29
CA TYR A 603 8.62 -12.23 32.55
C TYR A 603 8.17 -11.45 33.79
N LEU A 604 6.88 -11.15 33.94
CA LEU A 604 6.33 -10.48 35.12
C LEU A 604 6.50 -11.33 36.39
N GLY A 605 6.36 -12.64 36.28
CA GLY A 605 6.69 -13.58 37.36
C GLY A 605 8.15 -13.48 37.79
N SER A 606 9.07 -13.50 36.82
CA SER A 606 10.51 -13.35 37.09
C SER A 606 10.87 -11.99 37.71
N VAL A 607 10.24 -10.90 37.23
CA VAL A 607 10.43 -9.55 37.77
C VAL A 607 9.89 -9.46 39.20
N SER A 608 8.73 -10.08 39.48
CA SER A 608 8.17 -10.13 40.83
C SER A 608 9.07 -10.93 41.78
N GLU A 609 9.69 -12.01 41.30
CA GLU A 609 10.65 -12.79 42.10
C GLU A 609 11.93 -11.99 42.39
N VAL A 610 12.49 -11.32 41.38
CA VAL A 610 13.66 -10.44 41.55
C VAL A 610 13.35 -9.27 42.47
N LEU A 611 12.18 -8.62 42.35
CA LEU A 611 11.73 -7.58 43.27
C LEU A 611 11.58 -8.12 44.70
N GLY A 612 11.04 -9.33 44.86
CA GLY A 612 10.94 -10.01 46.16
C GLY A 612 12.31 -10.26 46.80
N GLN A 613 13.27 -10.76 46.03
CA GLN A 613 14.65 -10.98 46.48
C GLN A 613 15.36 -9.66 46.81
N ALA A 614 15.22 -8.64 45.97
CA ALA A 614 15.80 -7.32 46.19
C ALA A 614 15.23 -6.65 47.46
N HIS A 615 13.93 -6.75 47.71
CA HIS A 615 13.31 -6.25 48.94
C HIS A 615 13.78 -7.03 50.19
N ALA A 616 13.96 -8.35 50.08
CA ALA A 616 14.49 -9.17 51.18
C ALA A 616 15.96 -8.80 51.50
N GLU A 617 16.80 -8.62 50.48
CA GLU A 617 18.18 -8.15 50.66
C GLU A 617 18.23 -6.73 51.22
N PHE A 618 17.38 -5.83 50.74
CA PHE A 618 17.26 -4.48 51.26
C PHE A 618 16.87 -4.48 52.74
N ALA A 619 15.86 -5.28 53.13
CA ALA A 619 15.44 -5.40 54.53
C ALA A 619 16.59 -5.92 55.42
N LYS A 620 17.32 -6.93 54.95
CA LYS A 620 18.49 -7.49 55.64
C LYS A 620 19.62 -6.48 55.79
N HIS A 621 19.92 -5.71 54.75
CA HIS A 621 20.92 -4.65 54.79
C HIS A 621 20.50 -3.49 55.68
N MET A 622 19.22 -3.11 55.67
CA MET A 622 18.68 -2.10 56.58
C MET A 622 18.79 -2.53 58.04
N GLU A 623 18.41 -3.77 58.37
CA GLU A 623 18.52 -4.31 59.73
C GLU A 623 19.98 -4.32 60.20
N THR A 624 20.89 -4.76 59.33
CA THR A 624 22.33 -4.79 59.62
C THR A 624 22.87 -3.38 59.84
N THR A 625 22.54 -2.43 58.96
CA THR A 625 22.99 -1.04 59.05
C THR A 625 22.43 -0.33 60.27
N LEU A 626 21.16 -0.56 60.61
CA LEU A 626 20.55 -0.01 61.83
C LEU A 626 21.18 -0.60 63.09
N ARG A 627 21.49 -1.90 63.12
CA ARG A 627 22.20 -2.52 64.25
C ARG A 627 23.61 -1.97 64.40
N GLU A 628 24.36 -1.87 63.29
CA GLU A 628 25.73 -1.35 63.29
C GLU A 628 25.75 0.13 63.69
N GLY A 629 24.85 0.93 63.10
CA GLY A 629 24.68 2.35 63.43
C GLY A 629 24.27 2.56 64.88
N ASN A 630 23.35 1.75 65.42
CA ASN A 630 22.96 1.84 66.84
C ASN A 630 24.11 1.42 67.77
N ARG A 631 24.90 0.41 67.38
CA ARG A 631 26.09 -0.01 68.12
C ARG A 631 27.15 1.08 68.17
N SER A 632 27.44 1.70 67.03
CA SER A 632 28.37 2.83 66.92
C SER A 632 27.86 4.04 67.70
N PHE A 633 26.57 4.37 67.60
CA PHE A 633 25.96 5.45 68.39
C PHE A 633 26.12 5.20 69.90
N HIS A 634 25.85 3.99 70.39
CA HIS A 634 26.05 3.66 71.80
C HIS A 634 27.53 3.70 72.23
N GLN A 635 28.47 3.35 71.35
CA GLN A 635 29.91 3.47 71.63
C GLN A 635 30.35 4.94 71.73
N GLU A 636 29.94 5.77 70.77
CA GLU A 636 30.21 7.21 70.76
C GLU A 636 29.57 7.91 71.97
N LEU A 637 28.32 7.55 72.30
CA LEU A 637 27.64 8.07 73.49
C LEU A 637 28.36 7.65 74.79
N ALA A 638 28.87 6.42 74.86
CA ALA A 638 29.66 5.93 75.99
C ALA A 638 31.01 6.65 76.10
N GLN A 639 31.69 6.93 74.98
CA GLN A 639 32.92 7.74 74.99
C GLN A 639 32.65 9.18 75.38
N ALA A 640 31.63 9.82 74.81
CA ALA A 640 31.25 11.20 75.12
C ALA A 640 30.87 11.36 76.60
N THR A 641 30.12 10.41 77.17
CA THR A 641 29.81 10.39 78.61
C THR A 641 31.04 10.07 79.47
N GLY A 642 31.98 9.26 78.97
CA GLY A 642 33.30 9.07 79.58
C GLY A 642 34.10 10.37 79.66
N TYR A 643 34.23 11.10 78.55
CA TYR A 643 34.90 12.40 78.51
C TYR A 643 34.21 13.43 79.40
N LEU A 644 32.87 13.43 79.47
CA LEU A 644 32.13 14.31 80.36
C LEU A 644 32.40 13.97 81.83
N LYS A 645 32.45 12.69 82.18
CA LYS A 645 32.79 12.21 83.53
C LYS A 645 34.22 12.60 83.91
N ASP A 646 35.16 12.42 83.00
CA ASP A 646 36.56 12.77 83.23
C ASP A 646 36.72 14.29 83.37
N ALA A 647 36.06 15.09 82.54
CA ALA A 647 36.04 16.55 82.66
C ALA A 647 35.40 17.03 83.97
N ILE A 648 34.32 16.39 84.43
CA ILE A 648 33.70 16.68 85.74
C ILE A 648 34.66 16.32 86.88
N ARG A 649 35.38 15.20 86.76
CA ARG A 649 36.36 14.78 87.74
C ARG A 649 37.54 15.75 87.79
N ASP A 650 38.09 16.14 86.66
CA ASP A 650 39.15 17.15 86.57
C ASP A 650 38.68 18.48 87.15
N LEU A 651 37.43 18.90 86.89
CA LEU A 651 36.85 20.10 87.51
C LEU A 651 36.73 19.95 89.03
N GLY A 652 36.34 18.77 89.51
CA GLY A 652 36.29 18.43 90.94
C GLY A 652 37.67 18.47 91.60
N ASP A 653 38.68 17.87 90.96
CA ASP A 653 40.06 17.87 91.42
C ASP A 653 40.63 19.31 91.43
N VAL A 654 40.26 20.15 90.45
CA VAL A 654 40.61 21.58 90.44
C VAL A 654 39.92 22.32 91.59
N VAL A 655 38.63 22.11 91.83
CA VAL A 655 37.89 22.73 92.95
C VAL A 655 38.46 22.31 94.31
N ASP A 656 38.82 21.04 94.49
CA ASP A 656 39.46 20.53 95.70
C ASP A 656 40.89 21.05 95.88
N SER A 657 41.57 21.40 94.79
CA SER A 657 42.90 22.03 94.81
C SER A 657 42.88 23.53 95.10
N ILE A 658 41.70 24.18 95.17
CA ILE A 658 41.59 25.58 95.58
C ILE A 658 41.90 25.65 97.07
N PRO A 659 43.00 26.31 97.50
CA PRO A 659 43.29 26.48 98.91
C PRO A 659 42.15 27.27 99.57
N GLN A 660 41.58 26.73 100.65
CA GLN A 660 40.70 27.48 101.54
C GLN A 660 41.49 28.66 102.12
N THR A 661 41.39 29.83 101.50
CA THR A 661 41.95 31.06 102.02
C THR A 661 41.06 31.54 103.17
N ALA A 662 41.55 31.36 104.39
CA ALA A 662 41.27 32.22 105.54
C ALA A 662 42.28 33.36 105.57
#